data_AF-A0A505IFA6-F1
#
_entry.id   AF-A0A505IFA6-F1
#
_cell.length_a   1.000
_cell.length_b   1.000
_cell.length_c   1.000
_cell.angle_alpha   90.00
_cell.angle_beta   90.00
_cell.angle_gamma   90.00
#
_symmetry.space_group_name_H-M   'P 1'
#
loop_
_entity.id
_entity.type
_entity.pdbx_description
1 polymer ?
#
loop_
_entity_poly.entity_id
_entity_poly.type
_entity_poly.pdbx_seq_one_letter_code
_entity_poly.pdbx_strand_id
1 'polypeptide(L)'
;MSPKKPTRATATTKPQPQPVTSGRITRPRKPHPLKSTTSTRTSNPAAHTPNQPPLPDQETEGHPPAWAENRPELCDALPWFRSVQGGVYHNGNICWGFLIDADCGIRSYLDDEVIITRVGGGCTKDADGNLVLIKDQDGDSAAITSILNSKELKVPVGIIIGNRNTLLNRPLPHRYNVMAYFRITHVWYERIGRKTGAKVRFEKLDLGRKSWWAAKHSPSPEKNPGYGHAKQPEQLRCKACDQHSIRIYDEGWMCLQPSCELFWMINGGSSPPPSAVLTFHEKFLKSRLPPDPTIQPHYSLVPDLLSTLKDTDSDALSKRITWKGIICPLCRRCISRRYWWGWRCADDNDSSNCPFEHILPIRPIALRWVIDDMETSPIKRALSWDAKFMVPEIDDVSLYPYRKLTYTIPGVGSIMHLVANREINTRCNGPDELFGQLQCEELGLRRYPLAQSMEKQGMPYKYVVSVASKAFNEACPPILRAMGRLTWASKQAVLAAGDTFLPPNEMLLLGYLEDMRIGYHDDGESALGPTISTLSLGAKSTMLVRMKYKYYHGYSRAKNLLADDPVMPGCKNYTRRRELKARLQDGSIDREMYDELRREGIVRKGAGGEATPCIKMEVNHGDLVVMHGEGLQRFYEHSVIPDKRLRFALTARHIKPEFVDVKEIEKGRLELGREWVYDGK
;
A
#
# COMPACT_ATOMS: atom_id res chain seq x y z
N MET A 1 25.64 20.85 44.53
CA MET A 1 24.74 21.92 44.01
C MET A 1 23.93 21.34 42.86
N SER A 2 22.65 21.70 42.75
CA SER A 2 21.72 21.11 41.75
C SER A 2 20.97 22.20 40.98
N PRO A 3 20.82 22.12 39.64
CA PRO A 3 20.10 23.13 38.86
C PRO A 3 18.61 23.18 39.19
N LYS A 4 18.04 24.39 39.30
CA LYS A 4 16.60 24.61 39.53
C LYS A 4 15.82 24.44 38.21
N LYS A 5 14.59 23.88 38.29
CA LYS A 5 13.63 23.90 37.17
C LYS A 5 12.96 25.28 37.05
N PRO A 6 12.68 25.78 35.83
CA PRO A 6 11.89 27.00 35.64
C PRO A 6 10.40 26.77 35.89
N THR A 7 9.71 27.82 36.33
CA THR A 7 8.30 27.80 36.75
C THR A 7 7.33 27.81 35.56
N ARG A 8 6.20 27.11 35.69
CA ARG A 8 5.15 27.01 34.66
C ARG A 8 4.18 28.19 34.74
N ALA A 9 4.11 29.00 33.69
CA ALA A 9 3.12 30.08 33.58
C ALA A 9 1.67 29.55 33.43
N THR A 10 0.71 30.30 33.98
CA THR A 10 -0.72 30.03 33.92
C THR A 10 -1.33 30.47 32.58
N ALA A 11 -2.04 29.57 31.90
CA ALA A 11 -2.73 29.85 30.64
C ALA A 11 -4.20 30.23 30.88
N THR A 12 -4.60 31.41 30.41
CA THR A 12 -5.99 31.90 30.47
C THR A 12 -6.92 31.13 29.52
N THR A 13 -8.15 30.90 29.95
CA THR A 13 -9.19 30.18 29.19
C THR A 13 -9.67 30.93 27.94
N LYS A 14 -9.89 30.18 26.85
CA LYS A 14 -10.73 30.58 25.70
C LYS A 14 -11.75 29.47 25.38
N PRO A 15 -12.95 29.79 24.86
CA PRO A 15 -13.99 28.79 24.60
C PRO A 15 -13.61 27.80 23.49
N GLN A 16 -14.06 26.55 23.60
CA GLN A 16 -13.90 25.55 22.53
C GLN A 16 -15.11 25.59 21.57
N PRO A 17 -14.90 25.63 20.24
CA PRO A 17 -15.98 25.40 19.29
C PRO A 17 -16.42 23.93 19.29
N GLN A 18 -17.71 23.69 19.07
CA GLN A 18 -18.30 22.34 19.10
C GLN A 18 -17.86 21.49 17.88
N PRO A 19 -17.58 20.19 18.06
CA PRO A 19 -17.22 19.29 16.96
C PRO A 19 -18.46 18.84 16.17
N VAL A 20 -18.61 19.31 14.93
CA VAL A 20 -19.70 18.89 14.03
C VAL A 20 -19.49 17.43 13.58
N THR A 21 -20.53 16.62 13.69
CA THR A 21 -20.50 15.18 13.42
C THR A 21 -20.56 14.83 11.93
N SER A 22 -19.51 14.18 11.41
CA SER A 22 -19.50 13.61 10.05
C SER A 22 -20.29 12.29 9.99
N GLY A 23 -21.62 12.37 9.91
CA GLY A 23 -22.51 11.21 9.85
C GLY A 23 -22.43 10.44 8.52
N ARG A 24 -22.04 9.16 8.56
CA ARG A 24 -22.05 8.28 7.38
C ARG A 24 -23.41 7.60 7.25
N ILE A 25 -24.31 8.20 6.47
CA ILE A 25 -25.67 7.66 6.26
C ILE A 25 -25.63 6.35 5.46
N THR A 26 -25.85 5.22 6.12
CA THR A 26 -26.16 3.94 5.48
C THR A 26 -27.67 3.83 5.25
N ARG A 27 -28.13 3.94 4.00
CA ARG A 27 -29.55 3.70 3.67
C ARG A 27 -29.87 2.19 3.71
N PRO A 28 -31.02 1.78 4.31
CA PRO A 28 -31.45 0.39 4.30
C PRO A 28 -32.01 -0.05 2.94
N ARG A 29 -31.94 -1.35 2.66
CA ARG A 29 -32.49 -1.99 1.46
C ARG A 29 -33.97 -2.28 1.68
N LYS A 30 -34.86 -1.82 0.78
CA LYS A 30 -36.30 -2.14 0.76
C LYS A 30 -36.77 -2.47 -0.68
N PRO A 31 -37.90 -3.20 -0.86
CA PRO A 31 -38.14 -4.01 -2.05
C PRO A 31 -38.68 -3.24 -3.27
N HIS A 32 -38.67 -3.91 -4.44
CA HIS A 32 -39.19 -3.42 -5.70
C HIS A 32 -40.72 -3.25 -5.70
N PRO A 33 -41.24 -2.11 -6.22
CA PRO A 33 -42.56 -2.01 -6.81
C PRO A 33 -42.48 -2.03 -8.35
N LEU A 34 -43.45 -2.70 -9.01
CA LEU A 34 -43.71 -2.52 -10.44
C LEU A 34 -44.63 -1.31 -10.64
N LYS A 35 -44.37 -0.48 -11.67
CA LYS A 35 -45.29 -0.27 -12.82
C LYS A 35 -44.88 0.88 -13.76
N SER A 36 -45.51 0.86 -14.94
CA SER A 36 -45.82 1.97 -15.86
C SER A 36 -44.68 2.88 -16.36
N THR A 37 -44.31 2.61 -17.61
CA THR A 37 -44.12 3.59 -18.68
C THR A 37 -44.84 4.95 -18.47
N THR A 38 -44.09 6.07 -18.60
CA THR A 38 -44.24 7.10 -19.65
C THR A 38 -43.60 8.42 -19.20
N SER A 39 -42.50 8.85 -19.83
CA SER A 39 -42.18 10.29 -19.99
C SER A 39 -41.09 10.51 -21.06
N THR A 40 -41.01 11.75 -21.54
CA THR A 40 -40.26 12.24 -22.72
C THR A 40 -38.75 12.00 -22.70
N ARG A 41 -38.19 11.65 -23.87
CA ARG A 41 -36.75 11.72 -24.14
C ARG A 41 -36.34 13.18 -24.43
N THR A 42 -35.47 13.75 -23.60
CA THR A 42 -34.56 14.85 -24.01
C THR A 42 -33.14 14.31 -24.01
N SER A 43 -32.37 14.62 -25.05
CA SER A 43 -31.12 13.92 -25.38
C SER A 43 -29.89 14.54 -24.72
N ASN A 44 -29.22 13.76 -23.85
CA ASN A 44 -27.80 13.98 -23.59
C ASN A 44 -26.98 13.63 -24.84
N PRO A 45 -25.96 14.41 -25.22
CA PRO A 45 -24.97 13.97 -26.20
C PRO A 45 -24.21 12.73 -25.69
N ALA A 46 -23.78 11.88 -26.61
CA ALA A 46 -23.41 10.50 -26.31
C ALA A 46 -22.01 10.33 -25.70
N ALA A 47 -21.80 9.19 -25.03
CA ALA A 47 -20.47 8.67 -24.77
C ALA A 47 -19.75 8.33 -26.09
N HIS A 48 -18.43 8.55 -26.16
CA HIS A 48 -17.67 8.31 -27.38
C HIS A 48 -17.64 6.83 -27.80
N THR A 49 -18.20 6.55 -28.97
CA THR A 49 -17.98 5.29 -29.70
C THR A 49 -16.55 5.26 -30.24
N PRO A 50 -15.76 4.19 -30.02
CA PRO A 50 -14.42 4.08 -30.58
C PRO A 50 -14.50 3.63 -32.05
N ASN A 51 -14.57 4.57 -33.01
CA ASN A 51 -14.24 4.36 -34.43
C ASN A 51 -14.27 5.66 -35.30
N GLN A 52 -13.68 6.75 -34.82
CA GLN A 52 -13.23 7.85 -35.69
C GLN A 52 -11.79 8.23 -35.33
N PRO A 53 -10.90 8.45 -36.31
CA PRO A 53 -9.61 9.09 -36.06
C PRO A 53 -9.83 10.50 -35.49
N PRO A 54 -8.99 10.98 -34.55
CA PRO A 54 -8.98 12.39 -34.21
C PRO A 54 -8.63 13.25 -35.44
N LEU A 55 -9.06 14.52 -35.44
CA LEU A 55 -8.62 15.46 -36.46
C LEU A 55 -7.10 15.67 -36.36
N PRO A 56 -6.37 15.93 -37.46
CA PRO A 56 -4.90 16.01 -37.44
C PRO A 56 -4.33 16.97 -36.38
N ASP A 57 -4.99 18.11 -36.17
CA ASP A 57 -4.60 19.15 -35.19
C ASP A 57 -4.82 18.76 -33.72
N GLN A 58 -5.54 17.65 -33.47
CA GLN A 58 -5.80 17.11 -32.13
C GLN A 58 -4.78 16.06 -31.70
N GLU A 59 -4.01 15.47 -32.62
CA GLU A 59 -2.99 14.49 -32.25
C GLU A 59 -1.79 15.13 -31.52
N THR A 60 -1.11 14.34 -30.70
CA THR A 60 0.15 14.72 -30.07
C THR A 60 1.33 14.48 -31.00
N GLU A 61 2.30 15.40 -31.02
CA GLU A 61 3.52 15.35 -31.85
C GLU A 61 4.30 14.02 -31.76
N GLY A 62 4.27 13.35 -30.60
CA GLY A 62 4.93 12.06 -30.42
C GLY A 62 4.46 11.29 -29.20
N HIS A 63 5.24 10.29 -28.81
CA HIS A 63 4.93 9.39 -27.69
C HIS A 63 5.68 9.79 -26.40
N PRO A 64 5.13 9.47 -25.21
CA PRO A 64 5.82 9.72 -23.95
C PRO A 64 7.09 8.87 -23.81
N PRO A 65 8.15 9.39 -23.17
CA PRO A 65 9.38 8.65 -22.92
C PRO A 65 9.19 7.47 -21.93
N ALA A 66 8.13 7.49 -21.11
CA ALA A 66 7.63 6.35 -20.35
C ALA A 66 6.13 6.49 -20.01
N TRP A 67 5.43 5.37 -19.83
CA TRP A 67 3.99 5.33 -19.53
C TRP A 67 3.60 4.17 -18.60
N ALA A 68 2.37 4.14 -18.10
CA ALA A 68 1.83 3.01 -17.32
C ALA A 68 0.30 2.96 -17.34
N GLU A 69 -0.28 1.78 -17.09
CA GLU A 69 -1.73 1.64 -16.93
C GLU A 69 -2.21 1.91 -15.51
N ASN A 70 -1.34 1.74 -14.52
CA ASN A 70 -1.68 1.94 -13.12
C ASN A 70 -0.59 2.69 -12.33
N ARG A 71 -1.00 3.26 -11.19
CA ARG A 71 -0.10 4.05 -10.33
C ARG A 71 0.98 3.20 -9.63
N PRO A 72 0.74 1.96 -9.20
CA PRO A 72 1.80 1.08 -8.70
C PRO A 72 2.98 0.92 -9.66
N GLU A 73 2.74 0.65 -10.95
CA GLU A 73 3.79 0.56 -11.97
C GLU A 73 4.67 1.81 -12.04
N LEU A 74 4.08 3.01 -12.04
CA LEU A 74 4.81 4.28 -11.93
C LEU A 74 5.62 4.36 -10.63
N CYS A 75 4.99 4.01 -9.49
CA CYS A 75 5.56 4.16 -8.16
C CYS A 75 6.68 3.15 -7.86
N ASP A 76 6.72 2.04 -8.57
CA ASP A 76 7.79 1.04 -8.50
C ASP A 76 8.99 1.48 -9.38
N ALA A 77 8.73 1.88 -10.62
CA ALA A 77 9.76 2.19 -11.63
C ALA A 77 10.39 3.59 -11.50
N LEU A 78 9.60 4.63 -11.18
CA LEU A 78 10.08 6.02 -11.15
C LEU A 78 10.63 6.38 -9.76
N PRO A 79 11.93 6.73 -9.60
CA PRO A 79 12.46 7.14 -8.30
C PRO A 79 11.90 8.49 -7.83
N TRP A 80 11.61 9.39 -8.77
CA TRP A 80 11.08 10.73 -8.55
C TRP A 80 9.55 10.79 -8.40
N PHE A 81 8.82 9.67 -8.47
CA PHE A 81 7.37 9.64 -8.20
C PHE A 81 6.93 8.34 -7.52
N ARG A 82 6.55 8.40 -6.24
CA ARG A 82 6.00 7.25 -5.50
C ARG A 82 4.66 7.53 -4.80
N SER A 83 3.82 8.39 -5.40
CA SER A 83 2.50 8.76 -4.84
C SER A 83 1.37 7.87 -5.36
N VAL A 84 1.17 6.72 -4.71
CA VAL A 84 0.16 5.72 -5.11
C VAL A 84 -1.29 6.23 -5.07
N GLN A 85 -1.58 7.24 -4.25
CA GLN A 85 -2.92 7.82 -4.08
C GLN A 85 -2.98 9.35 -4.27
N GLY A 86 -1.89 10.08 -4.03
CA GLY A 86 -1.87 11.55 -4.14
C GLY A 86 -1.60 12.07 -5.55
N GLY A 87 -1.80 13.37 -5.76
CA GLY A 87 -1.31 14.08 -6.96
C GLY A 87 0.13 14.58 -6.82
N VAL A 88 0.66 14.66 -5.60
CA VAL A 88 2.02 15.14 -5.30
C VAL A 88 2.82 13.99 -4.70
N TYR A 89 4.08 13.82 -5.14
CA TYR A 89 5.08 13.03 -4.43
C TYR A 89 6.11 13.98 -3.79
N HIS A 90 6.25 13.86 -2.48
CA HIS A 90 7.23 14.62 -1.70
C HIS A 90 7.88 13.70 -0.66
N ASN A 91 9.16 13.94 -0.37
CA ASN A 91 9.95 13.21 0.61
C ASN A 91 11.11 14.10 1.10
N GLY A 92 11.45 14.03 2.39
CA GLY A 92 12.53 14.86 2.96
C GLY A 92 12.26 16.38 2.87
N ASN A 93 10.99 16.79 2.92
CA ASN A 93 10.54 18.17 2.69
C ASN A 93 10.89 18.74 1.30
N ILE A 94 11.04 17.88 0.29
CA ILE A 94 11.25 18.23 -1.13
C ILE A 94 10.13 17.61 -1.97
N CYS A 95 9.55 18.39 -2.88
CA CYS A 95 8.65 17.89 -3.92
C CYS A 95 9.48 17.36 -5.10
N TRP A 96 9.27 16.09 -5.45
CA TRP A 96 10.03 15.37 -6.47
C TRP A 96 9.24 15.11 -7.75
N GLY A 97 7.93 14.95 -7.63
CA GLY A 97 7.07 14.65 -8.77
C GLY A 97 5.61 15.02 -8.58
N PHE A 98 4.92 15.25 -9.69
CA PHE A 98 3.53 15.67 -9.76
C PHE A 98 2.77 14.81 -10.77
N LEU A 99 1.50 14.55 -10.50
CA LEU A 99 0.60 13.83 -11.41
C LEU A 99 -0.70 14.62 -11.56
N ILE A 100 -0.96 15.04 -12.79
CA ILE A 100 -2.18 15.71 -13.24
C ILE A 100 -3.05 14.72 -14.03
N ASP A 101 -4.36 14.77 -13.83
CA ASP A 101 -5.30 13.75 -14.30
C ASP A 101 -6.69 14.40 -14.48
N ALA A 102 -7.77 13.69 -14.13
CA ALA A 102 -9.16 14.15 -14.20
C ALA A 102 -9.50 15.45 -13.42
N ASP A 103 -8.69 15.84 -12.43
CA ASP A 103 -8.85 17.12 -11.72
C ASP A 103 -7.52 17.87 -11.64
N CYS A 104 -7.58 19.16 -11.97
CA CYS A 104 -6.52 20.14 -11.72
C CYS A 104 -7.03 21.34 -10.89
N GLY A 105 -8.32 21.35 -10.52
CA GLY A 105 -9.02 22.47 -9.88
C GLY A 105 -9.44 23.57 -10.86
N ILE A 106 -10.40 24.39 -10.44
CA ILE A 106 -10.87 25.58 -11.19
C ILE A 106 -9.72 26.52 -11.53
N ARG A 107 -9.82 27.28 -12.63
CA ARG A 107 -8.78 28.22 -13.11
C ARG A 107 -7.40 27.56 -13.21
N SER A 108 -7.29 26.57 -14.07
CA SER A 108 -6.05 25.82 -14.33
C SER A 108 -5.74 25.85 -15.82
N TYR A 109 -4.48 25.74 -16.17
CA TYR A 109 -3.98 25.94 -17.53
C TYR A 109 -2.90 24.92 -17.85
N LEU A 110 -2.83 24.50 -19.11
CA LEU A 110 -1.81 23.60 -19.61
C LEU A 110 -1.53 23.94 -21.06
N ASP A 111 -0.27 24.21 -21.40
CA ASP A 111 0.20 24.29 -22.77
C ASP A 111 1.40 23.34 -22.99
N ASP A 112 2.15 23.57 -24.05
CA ASP A 112 3.26 22.70 -24.45
C ASP A 112 4.50 22.86 -23.53
N GLU A 113 4.54 23.84 -22.62
CA GLU A 113 5.69 24.19 -21.77
C GLU A 113 5.33 24.57 -20.31
N VAL A 114 4.12 25.03 -20.04
CA VAL A 114 3.64 25.61 -18.77
C VAL A 114 2.43 24.84 -18.26
N ILE A 115 2.43 24.58 -16.95
CA ILE A 115 1.31 23.92 -16.26
C ILE A 115 0.95 24.72 -15.02
N ILE A 116 -0.29 25.19 -14.95
CA ILE A 116 -0.89 25.83 -13.77
C ILE A 116 -1.95 24.89 -13.21
N THR A 117 -1.76 24.43 -11.98
CA THR A 117 -2.66 23.46 -11.33
C THR A 117 -2.79 23.73 -9.84
N ARG A 118 -3.85 23.20 -9.22
CA ARG A 118 -4.03 23.17 -7.76
C ARG A 118 -2.92 22.36 -7.09
N VAL A 119 -2.67 22.62 -5.81
CA VAL A 119 -1.98 21.66 -4.95
C VAL A 119 -2.97 20.62 -4.42
N GLY A 120 -2.54 19.36 -4.32
CA GLY A 120 -3.34 18.26 -3.77
C GLY A 120 -3.32 18.18 -2.25
N GLY A 121 -4.33 17.54 -1.67
CA GLY A 121 -4.47 17.35 -0.21
C GLY A 121 -5.44 18.35 0.44
N GLY A 122 -5.97 18.00 1.62
CA GLY A 122 -7.00 18.81 2.30
C GLY A 122 -8.37 18.83 1.60
N CYS A 123 -8.62 17.87 0.71
CA CYS A 123 -9.82 17.80 -0.14
C CYS A 123 -10.64 16.52 0.14
N THR A 124 -11.94 16.54 -0.17
CA THR A 124 -12.80 15.35 -0.25
C THR A 124 -13.50 15.31 -1.60
N LYS A 125 -14.09 14.17 -1.96
CA LYS A 125 -15.14 14.14 -2.98
C LYS A 125 -16.46 14.64 -2.39
N ASP A 126 -17.18 15.46 -3.15
CA ASP A 126 -18.59 15.81 -2.91
C ASP A 126 -19.54 14.68 -3.38
N ALA A 127 -20.84 14.95 -3.43
CA ALA A 127 -21.85 13.97 -3.84
C ALA A 127 -21.75 13.59 -5.34
N ASP A 128 -21.32 14.54 -6.17
CA ASP A 128 -21.18 14.38 -7.63
C ASP A 128 -19.80 13.83 -8.01
N GLY A 129 -18.86 13.79 -7.06
CA GLY A 129 -17.55 13.16 -7.15
C GLY A 129 -16.38 14.11 -7.37
N ASN A 130 -16.60 15.43 -7.32
CA ASN A 130 -15.60 16.48 -7.54
C ASN A 130 -14.75 16.73 -6.29
N LEU A 131 -13.49 17.12 -6.46
CA LEU A 131 -12.55 17.32 -5.35
C LEU A 131 -12.67 18.71 -4.70
N VAL A 132 -13.68 18.86 -3.84
CA VAL A 132 -13.89 20.08 -3.04
C VAL A 132 -12.90 20.19 -1.87
N LEU A 133 -12.51 21.42 -1.54
CA LEU A 133 -11.53 21.73 -0.50
C LEU A 133 -12.21 21.87 0.88
N ILE A 134 -11.78 21.06 1.87
CA ILE A 134 -12.42 21.01 3.21
C ILE A 134 -11.65 21.77 4.29
N LYS A 135 -10.32 21.91 4.13
CA LYS A 135 -9.48 22.75 4.99
C LYS A 135 -8.66 23.71 4.13
N ASP A 136 -8.20 24.79 4.73
CA ASP A 136 -7.28 25.71 4.08
C ASP A 136 -5.95 25.01 3.75
N GLN A 137 -5.37 25.35 2.61
CA GLN A 137 -4.02 24.95 2.21
C GLN A 137 -3.04 26.00 2.70
N ASP A 138 -2.78 25.91 4.00
CA ASP A 138 -1.74 26.62 4.74
C ASP A 138 -0.33 26.03 4.47
N GLY A 139 0.69 26.82 4.79
CA GLY A 139 2.11 26.44 4.67
C GLY A 139 2.51 25.23 5.53
N ASP A 140 1.72 24.92 6.56
CA ASP A 140 1.92 23.84 7.51
C ASP A 140 1.63 22.45 6.92
N SER A 141 0.98 22.38 5.75
CA SER A 141 0.76 21.10 5.09
C SER A 141 2.03 20.66 4.34
N ALA A 142 2.58 19.50 4.73
CA ALA A 142 3.89 19.03 4.26
C ALA A 142 4.08 19.00 2.73
N ALA A 143 2.99 18.84 1.95
CA ALA A 143 3.03 18.96 0.49
C ALA A 143 3.30 20.41 0.02
N ILE A 144 2.65 21.42 0.62
CA ILE A 144 2.90 22.85 0.37
C ILE A 144 4.31 23.23 0.79
N THR A 145 4.73 22.85 2.01
CA THR A 145 6.10 23.09 2.49
C THR A 145 7.13 22.51 1.53
N SER A 146 6.89 21.30 1.02
CA SER A 146 7.77 20.63 0.06
C SER A 146 7.81 21.30 -1.33
N ILE A 147 6.69 21.88 -1.77
CA ILE A 147 6.61 22.63 -3.05
C ILE A 147 7.33 23.98 -2.92
N LEU A 148 7.14 24.69 -1.81
CA LEU A 148 7.84 25.94 -1.52
C LEU A 148 9.37 25.71 -1.42
N ASN A 149 9.79 24.67 -0.68
CA ASN A 149 11.20 24.29 -0.61
C ASN A 149 11.78 23.93 -1.98
N SER A 150 11.08 23.14 -2.80
CA SER A 150 11.54 22.83 -4.16
C SER A 150 11.61 24.07 -5.07
N LYS A 151 10.78 25.10 -4.86
CA LYS A 151 10.91 26.38 -5.56
C LYS A 151 12.20 27.10 -5.16
N GLU A 152 12.41 27.35 -3.86
CA GLU A 152 13.57 28.15 -3.41
C GLU A 152 14.91 27.42 -3.62
N LEU A 153 14.93 26.10 -3.45
CA LEU A 153 16.10 25.24 -3.72
C LEU A 153 16.22 24.86 -5.22
N LYS A 154 15.37 25.42 -6.08
CA LYS A 154 15.33 25.19 -7.54
C LYS A 154 15.28 23.70 -7.97
N VAL A 155 14.67 22.82 -7.17
CA VAL A 155 14.63 21.37 -7.44
C VAL A 155 13.67 21.05 -8.59
N PRO A 156 14.12 20.32 -9.63
CA PRO A 156 13.24 19.83 -10.69
C PRO A 156 12.17 18.87 -10.21
N VAL A 157 10.94 19.08 -10.70
CA VAL A 157 9.78 18.23 -10.45
C VAL A 157 9.42 17.47 -11.72
N GLY A 158 9.41 16.15 -11.67
CA GLY A 158 8.98 15.32 -12.80
C GLY A 158 7.45 15.27 -12.88
N ILE A 159 6.86 15.50 -14.05
CA ILE A 159 5.39 15.57 -14.20
C ILE A 159 4.85 14.43 -15.05
N ILE A 160 3.71 13.89 -14.62
CA ILE A 160 2.97 12.80 -15.27
C ILE A 160 1.54 13.30 -15.60
N ILE A 161 1.05 13.03 -16.80
CA ILE A 161 -0.31 13.35 -17.24
C ILE A 161 -1.14 12.10 -17.53
N GLY A 162 -2.32 12.01 -16.92
CA GLY A 162 -3.29 10.94 -17.16
C GLY A 162 -4.28 11.28 -18.27
N ASN A 163 -4.70 10.29 -19.05
CA ASN A 163 -5.63 10.46 -20.19
C ASN A 163 -7.06 10.94 -19.85
N ARG A 164 -7.34 11.22 -18.57
CA ARG A 164 -8.59 11.86 -18.13
C ARG A 164 -8.45 13.38 -18.00
N ASN A 165 -7.26 13.93 -18.26
CA ASN A 165 -7.05 15.37 -18.26
C ASN A 165 -7.70 16.01 -19.49
N THR A 166 -8.58 16.98 -19.25
CA THR A 166 -9.29 17.72 -20.30
C THR A 166 -8.61 19.04 -20.68
N LEU A 167 -7.65 19.53 -19.87
CA LEU A 167 -7.01 20.84 -20.10
C LEU A 167 -6.08 20.85 -21.31
N LEU A 168 -5.40 19.73 -21.59
CA LEU A 168 -4.56 19.59 -22.79
C LEU A 168 -5.38 19.66 -24.10
N ASN A 169 -6.68 19.32 -24.05
CA ASN A 169 -7.58 19.24 -25.20
C ASN A 169 -7.05 18.39 -26.38
N ARG A 170 -6.25 17.35 -26.09
CA ARG A 170 -5.71 16.38 -27.06
C ARG A 170 -5.79 14.97 -26.45
N PRO A 171 -6.18 13.92 -27.21
CA PRO A 171 -6.07 12.53 -26.76
C PRO A 171 -4.64 12.19 -26.33
N LEU A 172 -4.53 11.41 -25.25
CA LEU A 172 -3.27 10.94 -24.68
C LEU A 172 -3.15 9.41 -24.88
N PRO A 173 -2.00 8.89 -25.33
CA PRO A 173 -1.90 7.52 -25.84
C PRO A 173 -2.03 6.43 -24.77
N HIS A 174 -1.68 6.69 -23.52
CA HIS A 174 -1.75 5.72 -22.42
C HIS A 174 -2.48 6.29 -21.20
N ARG A 175 -2.90 5.42 -20.26
CA ARG A 175 -3.64 5.86 -19.07
C ARG A 175 -2.87 6.86 -18.22
N TYR A 176 -1.56 6.70 -18.06
CA TYR A 176 -0.62 7.69 -17.50
C TYR A 176 0.65 7.81 -18.34
N ASN A 177 1.11 9.04 -18.56
CA ASN A 177 2.17 9.39 -19.51
C ASN A 177 3.18 10.31 -18.83
N VAL A 178 4.47 10.00 -18.85
CA VAL A 178 5.53 10.89 -18.33
C VAL A 178 5.69 12.07 -19.29
N MET A 179 5.66 13.30 -18.79
CA MET A 179 5.82 14.51 -19.60
C MET A 179 7.31 14.87 -19.73
N ALA A 180 7.85 15.57 -18.73
CA ALA A 180 9.21 16.11 -18.67
C ALA A 180 9.56 16.48 -17.22
N TYR A 181 10.77 17.01 -17.01
CA TYR A 181 11.09 17.79 -15.81
C TYR A 181 10.73 19.27 -15.98
N PHE A 182 10.20 19.84 -14.91
CA PHE A 182 9.77 21.24 -14.81
C PHE A 182 10.39 21.89 -13.56
N ARG A 183 10.65 23.20 -13.62
CA ARG A 183 10.89 24.02 -12.42
C ARG A 183 9.57 24.60 -11.92
N ILE A 184 9.47 24.80 -10.60
CA ILE A 184 8.41 25.63 -10.03
C ILE A 184 8.82 27.09 -10.21
N THR A 185 8.01 27.87 -10.92
CA THR A 185 8.24 29.31 -11.09
C THR A 185 7.53 30.13 -10.03
N HIS A 186 6.26 29.81 -9.76
CA HIS A 186 5.40 30.57 -8.87
C HIS A 186 4.50 29.64 -8.05
N VAL A 187 4.23 30.06 -6.81
CA VAL A 187 3.24 29.48 -5.91
C VAL A 187 2.39 30.63 -5.37
N TRP A 188 1.07 30.49 -5.37
CA TRP A 188 0.15 31.52 -4.84
C TRP A 188 -1.08 30.87 -4.20
N TYR A 189 -1.93 31.71 -3.62
CA TYR A 189 -3.16 31.31 -2.96
C TYR A 189 -4.37 32.03 -3.55
N GLU A 190 -5.50 31.33 -3.57
CA GLU A 190 -6.79 31.81 -4.08
C GLU A 190 -7.90 31.58 -3.05
N ARG A 191 -8.95 32.40 -3.08
CA ARG A 191 -10.18 32.11 -2.33
C ARG A 191 -11.05 31.13 -3.15
N ILE A 192 -11.16 29.91 -2.65
CA ILE A 192 -11.97 28.82 -3.17
C ILE A 192 -13.20 28.67 -2.26
N GLY A 193 -14.28 29.39 -2.57
CA GLY A 193 -15.45 29.50 -1.69
C GLY A 193 -15.07 30.15 -0.36
N ARG A 194 -15.23 29.42 0.75
CA ARG A 194 -14.84 29.88 2.11
C ARG A 194 -13.43 29.44 2.53
N LYS A 195 -12.60 28.95 1.61
CA LYS A 195 -11.29 28.34 1.89
C LYS A 195 -10.16 28.91 1.04
N THR A 196 -8.95 28.84 1.57
CA THR A 196 -7.70 29.21 0.89
C THR A 196 -7.17 27.99 0.15
N GLY A 197 -7.16 28.03 -1.19
CA GLY A 197 -6.58 26.99 -2.03
C GLY A 197 -5.25 27.45 -2.63
N ALA A 198 -4.26 26.56 -2.66
CA ALA A 198 -2.94 26.84 -3.19
C ALA A 198 -2.79 26.40 -4.65
N LYS A 199 -1.95 27.13 -5.38
CA LYS A 199 -1.70 27.00 -6.81
C LYS A 199 -0.22 27.01 -7.09
N VAL A 200 0.18 26.32 -8.17
CA VAL A 200 1.56 26.22 -8.61
C VAL A 200 1.65 26.38 -10.13
N ARG A 201 2.61 27.18 -10.61
CA ARG A 201 3.00 27.30 -12.02
C ARG A 201 4.33 26.60 -12.26
N PHE A 202 4.27 25.47 -12.94
CA PHE A 202 5.42 24.76 -13.48
C PHE A 202 5.81 25.32 -14.85
N GLU A 203 7.10 25.26 -15.16
CA GLU A 203 7.68 25.64 -16.45
C GLU A 203 8.73 24.59 -16.83
N LYS A 204 8.63 24.05 -18.05
CA LYS A 204 9.49 22.98 -18.55
C LYS A 204 10.95 23.45 -18.58
N LEU A 205 11.88 22.57 -18.18
CA LEU A 205 13.31 22.92 -18.18
C LEU A 205 13.90 23.01 -19.58
N ASP A 206 13.60 22.02 -20.42
CA ASP A 206 14.06 21.95 -21.81
C ASP A 206 13.04 22.63 -22.74
N LEU A 207 13.20 23.95 -22.90
CA LEU A 207 12.44 24.77 -23.86
C LEU A 207 12.98 24.66 -25.30
N GLY A 208 14.22 24.18 -25.48
CA GLY A 208 14.85 24.05 -26.80
C GLY A 208 14.31 22.86 -27.60
N ARG A 209 13.84 21.81 -26.91
CA ARG A 209 13.21 20.64 -27.50
C ARG A 209 11.69 20.78 -27.52
N LYS A 210 11.03 20.50 -28.65
CA LYS A 210 9.57 20.40 -28.74
C LYS A 210 9.01 19.34 -27.76
N SER A 211 7.87 19.62 -27.16
CA SER A 211 7.20 18.69 -26.24
C SER A 211 6.44 17.61 -27.00
N TRP A 212 6.49 16.35 -26.54
CA TRP A 212 5.80 15.25 -27.24
C TRP A 212 4.27 15.41 -27.22
N TRP A 213 3.73 16.10 -26.20
CA TRP A 213 2.30 16.41 -26.06
C TRP A 213 1.86 17.68 -26.81
N ALA A 214 2.78 18.37 -27.51
CA ALA A 214 2.44 19.48 -28.39
C ALA A 214 1.48 19.04 -29.50
N ALA A 215 0.74 19.98 -30.09
CA ALA A 215 -0.10 19.66 -31.25
C ALA A 215 0.78 19.16 -32.41
N LYS A 216 0.35 18.07 -33.05
CA LYS A 216 1.03 17.53 -34.23
C LYS A 216 1.17 18.62 -35.30
N HIS A 217 2.32 18.70 -35.97
CA HIS A 217 2.64 19.72 -36.98
C HIS A 217 2.71 21.18 -36.50
N SER A 218 2.52 21.47 -35.20
CA SER A 218 2.80 22.81 -34.65
C SER A 218 4.26 23.24 -34.90
N PRO A 219 4.58 24.55 -34.91
CA PRO A 219 5.95 25.01 -35.05
C PRO A 219 6.89 24.38 -34.00
N SER A 220 8.14 24.13 -34.39
CA SER A 220 9.20 23.87 -33.39
C SER A 220 9.36 25.10 -32.49
N PRO A 221 9.70 24.94 -31.20
CA PRO A 221 10.11 26.05 -30.36
C PRO A 221 11.21 26.87 -31.03
N GLU A 222 11.16 28.19 -30.88
CA GLU A 222 12.22 29.06 -31.35
C GLU A 222 13.55 28.61 -30.72
N LYS A 223 14.62 28.52 -31.51
CA LYS A 223 15.91 27.98 -31.01
C LYS A 223 16.54 28.85 -29.90
N ASN A 224 16.04 30.06 -29.65
CA ASN A 224 16.49 30.99 -28.62
C ASN A 224 15.33 31.91 -28.14
N PRO A 225 14.32 31.42 -27.39
CA PRO A 225 13.19 32.26 -26.95
C PRO A 225 13.60 33.30 -25.87
N GLY A 226 14.80 33.16 -25.31
CA GLY A 226 15.23 33.83 -24.08
C GLY A 226 16.21 35.00 -24.20
N TYR A 227 16.67 35.37 -25.41
CA TYR A 227 17.66 36.43 -25.61
C TYR A 227 17.09 37.82 -25.95
N GLY A 228 15.81 37.92 -26.32
CA GLY A 228 15.15 39.20 -26.57
C GLY A 228 14.80 39.94 -25.28
N HIS A 229 13.66 39.58 -24.67
CA HIS A 229 13.30 40.01 -23.32
C HIS A 229 12.54 38.88 -22.61
N ALA A 230 13.03 38.46 -21.44
CA ALA A 230 12.20 37.69 -20.51
C ALA A 230 11.04 38.59 -20.06
N LYS A 231 9.83 38.34 -20.60
CA LYS A 231 8.59 39.04 -20.22
C LYS A 231 8.20 38.63 -18.80
N GLN A 232 8.88 39.21 -17.81
CA GLN A 232 8.55 39.04 -16.39
C GLN A 232 7.07 39.40 -16.17
N PRO A 233 6.35 38.62 -15.35
CA PRO A 233 4.94 38.91 -15.12
C PRO A 233 4.83 40.18 -14.29
N GLU A 234 3.79 40.99 -14.55
CA GLU A 234 3.60 42.27 -13.87
C GLU A 234 3.46 42.04 -12.36
N GLN A 235 4.09 42.89 -11.54
CA GLN A 235 3.99 42.84 -10.08
C GLN A 235 3.53 44.19 -9.51
N LEU A 236 2.71 44.13 -8.45
CA LEU A 236 2.25 45.30 -7.71
C LEU A 236 2.39 45.04 -6.20
N ARG A 237 2.86 46.06 -5.47
CA ARG A 237 2.98 46.05 -4.02
C ARG A 237 1.61 46.34 -3.38
N CYS A 238 1.14 45.44 -2.52
CA CYS A 238 -0.15 45.56 -1.86
C CYS A 238 -0.11 46.68 -0.80
N LYS A 239 -1.02 47.64 -0.87
CA LYS A 239 -1.08 48.78 0.07
C LYS A 239 -1.39 48.42 1.53
N ALA A 240 -1.91 47.22 1.80
CA ALA A 240 -2.32 46.78 3.14
C ALA A 240 -1.30 45.87 3.84
N CYS A 241 -0.77 44.84 3.16
CA CYS A 241 0.20 43.90 3.73
C CYS A 241 1.65 44.11 3.27
N ASP A 242 1.90 45.14 2.45
CA ASP A 242 3.18 45.53 1.87
C ASP A 242 3.85 44.48 0.94
N GLN A 243 3.26 43.29 0.80
CA GLN A 243 3.79 42.22 -0.05
C GLN A 243 3.54 42.48 -1.53
N HIS A 244 4.48 42.05 -2.38
CA HIS A 244 4.28 42.03 -3.82
C HIS A 244 3.31 40.91 -4.22
N SER A 245 2.46 41.18 -5.19
CA SER A 245 1.55 40.20 -5.80
C SER A 245 1.64 40.31 -7.32
N ILE A 246 1.57 39.18 -8.00
CA ILE A 246 1.73 39.06 -9.45
C ILE A 246 0.36 39.22 -10.13
N ARG A 247 0.32 39.86 -11.30
CA ARG A 247 -0.87 39.89 -12.14
C ARG A 247 -1.05 38.55 -12.85
N ILE A 248 -1.82 37.68 -12.20
CA ILE A 248 -2.18 36.36 -12.70
C ILE A 248 -3.39 36.43 -13.66
N TYR A 249 -4.26 37.41 -13.45
CA TYR A 249 -5.53 37.56 -14.17
C TYR A 249 -5.68 38.92 -14.86
N ASP A 250 -6.37 38.93 -16.00
CA ASP A 250 -6.63 40.15 -16.77
C ASP A 250 -7.57 41.11 -16.04
N GLU A 251 -8.58 40.57 -15.34
CA GLU A 251 -9.68 41.31 -14.69
C GLU A 251 -9.22 42.30 -13.61
N GLY A 252 -8.00 42.14 -13.08
CA GLY A 252 -7.36 43.15 -12.25
C GLY A 252 -6.32 42.61 -11.26
N TRP A 253 -5.76 43.52 -10.49
CA TRP A 253 -4.80 43.20 -9.43
C TRP A 253 -5.51 42.61 -8.22
N MET A 254 -4.89 41.61 -7.58
CA MET A 254 -5.38 41.03 -6.34
C MET A 254 -4.20 40.82 -5.39
N CYS A 255 -4.41 40.99 -4.08
CA CYS A 255 -3.42 40.50 -3.12
C CYS A 255 -3.51 38.97 -3.02
N LEU A 256 -2.38 38.28 -3.17
CA LEU A 256 -2.28 36.82 -3.17
C LEU A 256 -1.88 36.24 -1.79
N GLN A 257 -1.69 37.11 -0.79
CA GLN A 257 -1.27 36.73 0.56
C GLN A 257 -2.49 36.43 1.46
N PRO A 258 -2.71 35.19 1.94
CA PRO A 258 -3.92 34.80 2.68
C PRO A 258 -4.18 35.57 3.99
N SER A 259 -3.13 36.12 4.60
CA SER A 259 -3.19 36.90 5.83
C SER A 259 -3.49 38.40 5.61
N CYS A 260 -3.75 38.82 4.37
CA CYS A 260 -4.08 40.20 4.02
C CYS A 260 -5.59 40.45 4.05
N GLU A 261 -6.03 41.62 4.51
CA GLU A 261 -7.44 42.03 4.41
C GLU A 261 -7.91 42.15 2.94
N LEU A 262 -7.04 42.65 2.06
CA LEU A 262 -7.27 42.75 0.61
C LEU A 262 -7.03 41.41 -0.13
N PHE A 263 -6.88 40.30 0.58
CA PHE A 263 -6.68 38.98 -0.02
C PHE A 263 -7.84 38.66 -0.98
N TRP A 264 -7.49 38.34 -2.22
CA TRP A 264 -8.43 37.95 -3.27
C TRP A 264 -9.53 38.99 -3.55
N MET A 265 -9.20 40.29 -3.52
CA MET A 265 -10.09 41.40 -3.93
C MET A 265 -9.57 42.06 -5.22
N ILE A 266 -10.43 42.24 -6.22
CA ILE A 266 -10.07 42.86 -7.51
C ILE A 266 -9.87 44.37 -7.31
N ASN A 267 -8.67 44.84 -7.63
CA ASN A 267 -8.19 46.22 -7.49
C ASN A 267 -8.41 46.81 -6.08
N GLY A 268 -8.49 45.97 -5.04
CA GLY A 268 -8.81 46.36 -3.66
C GLY A 268 -10.28 46.66 -3.38
N GLY A 269 -11.19 46.37 -4.33
CA GLY A 269 -12.64 46.50 -4.18
C GLY A 269 -13.28 45.24 -3.60
N SER A 270 -14.00 44.49 -4.45
CA SER A 270 -14.71 43.26 -4.05
C SER A 270 -13.95 41.99 -4.40
N SER A 271 -14.22 40.90 -3.68
CA SER A 271 -13.82 39.56 -4.13
C SER A 271 -14.69 39.10 -5.31
N PRO A 272 -14.12 38.45 -6.34
CA PRO A 272 -14.92 37.87 -7.41
C PRO A 272 -15.83 36.75 -6.86
N PRO A 273 -17.07 36.61 -7.36
CA PRO A 273 -17.98 35.56 -6.92
C PRO A 273 -17.44 34.16 -7.27
N PRO A 274 -17.86 33.09 -6.57
CA PRO A 274 -17.37 31.73 -6.83
C PRO A 274 -17.60 31.23 -8.27
N SER A 275 -18.58 31.78 -8.97
CA SER A 275 -18.92 31.51 -10.37
C SER A 275 -18.14 32.36 -11.39
N ALA A 276 -17.26 33.27 -10.96
CA ALA A 276 -16.48 34.10 -11.86
C ALA A 276 -15.48 33.27 -12.68
N VAL A 277 -15.64 33.31 -14.00
CA VAL A 277 -14.55 33.01 -14.93
C VAL A 277 -13.52 34.14 -14.79
N LEU A 278 -12.24 33.77 -14.67
CA LEU A 278 -11.12 34.70 -14.64
C LEU A 278 -10.09 34.27 -15.69
N THR A 279 -9.59 35.23 -16.45
CA THR A 279 -8.80 35.04 -17.66
C THR A 279 -7.32 35.21 -17.34
N PHE A 280 -6.48 34.22 -17.65
CA PHE A 280 -5.07 34.27 -17.30
C PHE A 280 -4.33 35.32 -18.13
N HIS A 281 -3.73 36.30 -17.44
CA HIS A 281 -3.07 37.44 -18.06
C HIS A 281 -1.92 37.01 -18.98
N GLU A 282 -1.93 37.51 -20.23
CA GLU A 282 -1.06 37.00 -21.31
C GLU A 282 0.43 36.98 -20.93
N LYS A 283 0.92 38.05 -20.28
CA LYS A 283 2.33 38.14 -19.86
C LYS A 283 2.71 37.09 -18.80
N PHE A 284 1.78 36.63 -17.98
CA PHE A 284 2.02 35.59 -16.97
C PHE A 284 2.07 34.18 -17.58
N LEU A 285 1.24 33.92 -18.60
CA LEU A 285 1.33 32.69 -19.39
C LEU A 285 2.64 32.65 -20.20
N LYS A 286 2.91 33.69 -20.99
CA LYS A 286 4.07 33.79 -21.90
C LYS A 286 5.40 34.13 -21.22
N SER A 287 5.42 34.40 -19.91
CA SER A 287 6.67 34.54 -19.14
C SER A 287 7.50 33.26 -19.25
N ARG A 288 8.81 33.41 -19.44
CA ARG A 288 9.80 32.34 -19.26
C ARG A 288 10.95 32.91 -18.44
N LEU A 289 11.44 32.16 -17.46
CA LEU A 289 12.69 32.54 -16.79
C LEU A 289 13.88 32.16 -17.69
N PRO A 290 15.04 32.82 -17.58
CA PRO A 290 16.24 32.42 -18.31
C PRO A 290 16.60 30.93 -18.07
N PRO A 291 17.25 30.24 -19.02
CA PRO A 291 17.87 28.95 -18.74
C PRO A 291 18.87 29.08 -17.58
N ASP A 292 18.82 28.17 -16.62
CA ASP A 292 19.70 28.15 -15.46
C ASP A 292 20.38 26.79 -15.38
N PRO A 293 21.69 26.69 -15.71
CA PRO A 293 22.39 25.42 -15.77
C PRO A 293 22.58 24.76 -14.40
N THR A 294 22.32 25.46 -13.30
CA THR A 294 22.35 24.88 -11.94
C THR A 294 21.11 24.05 -11.62
N ILE A 295 20.04 24.18 -12.42
CA ILE A 295 18.78 23.45 -12.23
C ILE A 295 18.87 22.06 -12.89
N GLN A 296 19.51 21.12 -12.19
CA GLN A 296 19.72 19.74 -12.66
C GLN A 296 18.86 18.73 -11.89
N PRO A 297 18.25 17.73 -12.56
CA PRO A 297 17.43 16.73 -11.90
C PRO A 297 18.29 15.69 -11.19
N HIS A 298 17.93 15.33 -9.95
CA HIS A 298 18.65 14.33 -9.15
C HIS A 298 18.55 12.89 -9.69
N TYR A 299 17.56 12.62 -10.56
CA TYR A 299 17.36 11.32 -11.20
C TYR A 299 17.12 11.50 -12.70
N SER A 300 17.47 10.52 -13.53
CA SER A 300 17.00 10.45 -14.92
C SER A 300 15.47 10.45 -14.98
N LEU A 301 14.89 11.17 -15.95
CA LEU A 301 13.43 11.21 -16.16
C LEU A 301 12.88 9.79 -16.43
N VAL A 302 13.58 9.08 -17.29
CA VAL A 302 13.46 7.63 -17.51
C VAL A 302 14.72 6.99 -16.89
N PRO A 303 14.63 6.38 -15.70
CA PRO A 303 15.71 5.53 -15.19
C PRO A 303 15.87 4.28 -16.06
N ASP A 304 17.11 3.91 -16.32
CA ASP A 304 17.46 2.57 -16.80
C ASP A 304 18.16 1.83 -15.64
N LEU A 305 17.43 0.89 -15.04
CA LEU A 305 17.98 0.02 -14.01
C LEU A 305 18.75 -1.16 -14.64
N LEU A 306 18.38 -1.59 -15.84
CA LEU A 306 18.89 -2.83 -16.43
C LEU A 306 20.36 -2.70 -16.82
N SER A 307 20.79 -1.57 -17.40
CA SER A 307 22.21 -1.32 -17.68
C SER A 307 23.10 -1.18 -16.43
N THR A 308 22.51 -1.16 -15.23
CA THR A 308 23.25 -1.15 -13.95
C THR A 308 23.33 -2.52 -13.25
N LEU A 309 22.51 -3.48 -13.67
CA LEU A 309 22.53 -4.87 -13.18
C LEU A 309 23.45 -5.70 -14.08
N LYS A 310 24.32 -6.54 -13.49
CA LYS A 310 25.18 -7.45 -14.26
C LYS A 310 24.88 -8.90 -13.91
N ASP A 311 24.91 -9.77 -14.91
CA ASP A 311 24.70 -11.22 -14.72
C ASP A 311 25.78 -11.88 -13.83
N THR A 312 26.88 -11.18 -13.57
CA THR A 312 27.92 -11.53 -12.60
C THR A 312 27.45 -11.50 -11.16
N ASP A 313 26.45 -10.67 -10.84
CA ASP A 313 26.10 -10.24 -9.48
C ASP A 313 25.25 -11.32 -8.79
N SER A 314 25.92 -12.31 -8.18
CA SER A 314 25.35 -13.55 -7.64
C SER A 314 24.08 -13.39 -6.82
N ASP A 315 23.98 -12.30 -6.08
CA ASP A 315 22.97 -12.05 -5.07
C ASP A 315 21.83 -11.15 -5.58
N ALA A 316 21.87 -10.63 -6.82
CA ALA A 316 21.07 -9.48 -7.25
C ALA A 316 19.57 -9.63 -6.96
N LEU A 317 19.00 -10.82 -7.17
CA LEU A 317 17.59 -11.13 -6.90
C LEU A 317 17.23 -11.07 -5.40
N SER A 318 18.18 -11.33 -4.49
CA SER A 318 17.96 -11.17 -3.05
C SER A 318 17.87 -9.70 -2.63
N LYS A 319 18.60 -8.81 -3.32
CA LYS A 319 18.83 -7.43 -2.90
C LYS A 319 17.62 -6.55 -3.18
N ARG A 320 17.37 -5.62 -2.26
CA ARG A 320 16.23 -4.68 -2.27
C ARG A 320 16.15 -3.74 -3.48
N ILE A 321 17.18 -3.69 -4.34
CA ILE A 321 17.18 -2.92 -5.59
C ILE A 321 16.40 -3.61 -6.72
N THR A 322 16.48 -4.93 -6.87
CA THR A 322 15.77 -5.68 -7.93
C THR A 322 14.27 -5.83 -7.66
N TRP A 323 13.80 -5.34 -6.51
CA TRP A 323 12.38 -5.20 -6.20
C TRP A 323 11.69 -4.09 -6.96
N LYS A 324 12.45 -3.12 -7.49
CA LYS A 324 11.92 -1.94 -8.17
C LYS A 324 11.28 -2.31 -9.49
N GLY A 325 10.49 -1.38 -10.00
CA GLY A 325 10.03 -1.47 -11.37
C GLY A 325 11.16 -1.09 -12.33
N ILE A 326 11.02 -1.51 -13.57
CA ILE A 326 11.85 -1.09 -14.70
C ILE A 326 10.98 -0.35 -15.71
N ILE A 327 11.60 0.22 -16.74
CA ILE A 327 10.90 0.75 -17.92
C ILE A 327 11.28 -0.12 -19.11
N CYS A 328 10.28 -0.64 -19.82
CA CYS A 328 10.48 -1.53 -20.95
C CYS A 328 11.35 -0.86 -22.02
N PRO A 329 12.48 -1.44 -22.43
CA PRO A 329 13.32 -0.84 -23.46
C PRO A 329 12.63 -0.82 -24.83
N LEU A 330 11.72 -1.77 -25.10
CA LEU A 330 10.98 -1.87 -26.36
C LEU A 330 9.81 -0.88 -26.44
N CYS A 331 8.87 -0.93 -25.48
CA CYS A 331 7.61 -0.18 -25.57
C CYS A 331 7.48 0.99 -24.59
N ARG A 332 8.46 1.23 -23.71
CA ARG A 332 8.47 2.30 -22.68
C ARG A 332 7.41 2.21 -21.57
N ARG A 333 6.71 1.08 -21.42
CA ARG A 333 5.84 0.80 -20.26
C ARG A 333 6.65 0.67 -18.97
N CYS A 334 6.15 1.20 -17.85
CA CYS A 334 6.66 0.93 -16.51
C CYS A 334 6.19 -0.45 -16.05
N ILE A 335 7.11 -1.29 -15.59
CA ILE A 335 6.85 -2.69 -15.22
C ILE A 335 7.23 -2.90 -13.76
N SER A 336 6.27 -3.16 -12.87
CA SER A 336 6.54 -3.61 -11.50
C SER A 336 7.26 -4.97 -11.48
N ARG A 337 8.10 -5.23 -10.46
CA ARG A 337 8.62 -6.59 -10.20
C ARG A 337 7.49 -7.50 -9.69
N ARG A 338 6.70 -8.04 -10.63
CA ARG A 338 5.62 -9.00 -10.36
C ARG A 338 6.21 -10.39 -10.10
N TYR A 339 6.90 -10.97 -11.07
CA TYR A 339 7.43 -12.33 -11.00
C TYR A 339 8.65 -12.44 -10.06
N TRP A 340 8.83 -13.62 -9.44
CA TRP A 340 9.98 -13.93 -8.60
C TRP A 340 11.28 -13.87 -9.39
N TRP A 341 11.30 -14.48 -10.58
CA TRP A 341 12.46 -14.67 -11.46
C TRP A 341 12.82 -13.43 -12.28
N GLY A 342 11.84 -12.69 -12.80
CA GLY A 342 12.07 -11.62 -13.77
C GLY A 342 11.07 -10.47 -13.74
N TRP A 343 11.20 -9.59 -14.73
CA TRP A 343 10.15 -8.67 -15.15
C TRP A 343 9.62 -9.11 -16.52
N ARG A 344 8.30 -9.12 -16.71
CA ARG A 344 7.63 -9.30 -18.01
C ARG A 344 6.83 -8.04 -18.32
N CYS A 345 6.89 -7.57 -19.56
CA CYS A 345 6.15 -6.36 -19.98
C CYS A 345 4.66 -6.61 -20.19
N ALA A 346 4.30 -7.86 -20.46
CA ALA A 346 2.95 -8.37 -20.61
C ALA A 346 2.77 -9.56 -19.67
N ASP A 347 1.59 -9.66 -19.06
CA ASP A 347 1.09 -10.89 -18.47
C ASP A 347 0.16 -11.56 -19.51
N ASP A 348 -0.16 -12.84 -19.37
CA ASP A 348 -0.92 -13.63 -20.38
C ASP A 348 -2.35 -13.13 -20.67
N ASN A 349 -2.85 -12.20 -19.85
CA ASN A 349 -4.17 -11.55 -19.96
C ASN A 349 -4.07 -10.03 -20.27
N ASP A 350 -2.89 -9.51 -20.59
CA ASP A 350 -2.68 -8.09 -20.91
C ASP A 350 -2.89 -7.82 -22.40
N SER A 351 -3.53 -6.71 -22.77
CA SER A 351 -3.76 -6.34 -24.17
C SER A 351 -2.49 -5.84 -24.89
N SER A 352 -1.38 -5.67 -24.18
CA SER A 352 -0.09 -5.29 -24.73
C SER A 352 0.72 -6.52 -25.16
N ASN A 353 0.74 -6.84 -26.46
CA ASN A 353 1.53 -7.95 -27.03
C ASN A 353 3.06 -7.66 -27.04
N CYS A 354 3.63 -7.11 -25.96
CA CYS A 354 5.05 -6.77 -25.88
C CYS A 354 5.87 -7.96 -25.37
N PRO A 355 6.74 -8.59 -26.20
CA PRO A 355 7.46 -9.81 -25.86
C PRO A 355 8.66 -9.58 -24.94
N PHE A 356 8.76 -8.42 -24.28
CA PHE A 356 9.90 -8.12 -23.43
C PHE A 356 9.81 -8.84 -22.08
N GLU A 357 10.74 -9.77 -21.86
CA GLU A 357 11.06 -10.36 -20.56
C GLU A 357 12.54 -10.14 -20.23
N HIS A 358 12.83 -9.95 -18.94
CA HIS A 358 14.18 -10.03 -18.39
C HIS A 358 14.17 -10.86 -17.09
N ILE A 359 14.61 -12.11 -17.20
CA ILE A 359 14.84 -13.04 -16.09
C ILE A 359 16.21 -12.74 -15.48
N LEU A 360 16.29 -12.66 -14.15
CA LEU A 360 17.56 -12.63 -13.45
C LEU A 360 18.05 -14.07 -13.21
N PRO A 361 19.33 -14.39 -13.49
CA PRO A 361 19.86 -15.72 -13.21
C PRO A 361 19.86 -15.99 -11.70
N ILE A 362 19.14 -17.02 -11.25
CA ILE A 362 19.16 -17.43 -9.84
C ILE A 362 20.39 -18.29 -9.59
N ARG A 363 21.28 -17.80 -8.72
CA ARG A 363 22.27 -18.63 -8.03
C ARG A 363 21.69 -18.95 -6.65
N PRO A 364 21.45 -20.24 -6.31
CA PRO A 364 20.91 -20.60 -5.01
C PRO A 364 21.77 -20.08 -3.87
N ILE A 365 21.16 -19.31 -2.96
CA ILE A 365 21.83 -18.77 -1.79
C ILE A 365 22.08 -19.93 -0.84
N ALA A 366 23.35 -20.24 -0.59
CA ALA A 366 23.72 -21.29 0.35
C ALA A 366 23.21 -20.97 1.77
N LEU A 367 22.70 -21.98 2.48
CA LEU A 367 22.04 -21.82 3.78
C LEU A 367 22.89 -21.06 4.81
N ARG A 368 24.22 -21.24 4.75
CA ARG A 368 25.18 -20.53 5.61
C ARG A 368 25.04 -19.01 5.55
N TRP A 369 24.67 -18.43 4.41
CA TRP A 369 24.54 -16.97 4.27
C TRP A 369 23.27 -16.41 4.90
N VAL A 370 22.21 -17.22 5.06
CA VAL A 370 20.91 -16.76 5.62
C VAL A 370 20.74 -17.03 7.12
N ILE A 371 21.66 -17.78 7.74
CA ILE A 371 21.70 -18.03 9.18
C ILE A 371 22.98 -17.41 9.76
N ASP A 372 22.87 -16.56 10.77
CA ASP A 372 24.00 -15.77 11.32
C ASP A 372 24.62 -16.36 12.61
N ASP A 373 24.37 -17.65 12.87
CA ASP A 373 24.95 -18.42 13.99
C ASP A 373 26.25 -19.14 13.57
N MET A 374 27.12 -19.51 14.51
CA MET A 374 28.39 -20.23 14.20
C MET A 374 28.16 -21.59 13.50
N GLU A 375 27.15 -22.36 13.92
CA GLU A 375 26.62 -23.52 13.18
C GLU A 375 25.43 -23.08 12.30
N THR A 376 25.01 -23.87 11.30
CA THR A 376 23.74 -23.65 10.60
C THR A 376 22.55 -24.15 11.40
N SER A 377 22.73 -25.29 12.09
CA SER A 377 21.70 -25.97 12.87
C SER A 377 22.31 -26.48 14.19
N PRO A 378 21.84 -26.04 15.37
CA PRO A 378 22.41 -26.43 16.65
C PRO A 378 22.04 -27.88 17.02
N ILE A 379 22.89 -28.53 17.83
CA ILE A 379 22.58 -29.85 18.43
C ILE A 379 21.28 -29.80 19.25
N LYS A 380 21.10 -28.74 20.04
CA LYS A 380 19.89 -28.46 20.81
C LYS A 380 19.77 -26.95 20.99
N ARG A 381 18.66 -26.35 20.53
CA ARG A 381 18.49 -24.89 20.60
C ARG A 381 18.21 -24.44 22.04
N ALA A 382 19.06 -23.55 22.55
CA ALA A 382 18.83 -22.85 23.81
C ALA A 382 17.62 -21.91 23.66
N LEU A 383 16.81 -21.78 24.72
CA LEU A 383 15.62 -20.94 24.73
C LEU A 383 15.68 -19.95 25.89
N SER A 384 15.18 -18.74 25.66
CA SER A 384 15.16 -17.66 26.64
C SER A 384 13.84 -16.90 26.54
N TRP A 385 13.21 -16.63 27.68
CA TRP A 385 11.87 -16.07 27.76
C TRP A 385 11.90 -14.68 28.41
N ASP A 386 11.37 -13.67 27.72
CA ASP A 386 11.07 -12.38 28.35
C ASP A 386 9.74 -12.53 29.11
N ALA A 387 9.76 -12.34 30.43
CA ALA A 387 8.63 -12.53 31.35
C ALA A 387 7.38 -11.68 31.06
N LYS A 388 7.43 -10.79 30.07
CA LYS A 388 6.26 -10.07 29.52
C LYS A 388 5.38 -10.94 28.61
N PHE A 389 5.87 -12.07 28.12
CA PHE A 389 5.15 -12.98 27.23
C PHE A 389 4.81 -14.30 27.93
N MET A 390 3.84 -15.02 27.38
CA MET A 390 3.50 -16.39 27.76
C MET A 390 4.72 -17.32 27.53
N VAL A 391 5.08 -18.06 28.57
CA VAL A 391 6.05 -19.16 28.51
C VAL A 391 5.32 -20.44 28.08
N PRO A 392 5.83 -21.24 27.12
CA PRO A 392 5.21 -22.48 26.71
C PRO A 392 5.51 -23.63 27.69
N GLU A 393 4.66 -24.65 27.67
CA GLU A 393 5.01 -25.98 28.17
C GLU A 393 6.10 -26.59 27.26
N ILE A 394 7.11 -27.23 27.85
CA ILE A 394 8.29 -27.75 27.13
C ILE A 394 8.38 -29.26 27.29
N ASP A 395 8.51 -29.97 26.17
CA ASP A 395 8.62 -31.43 26.12
C ASP A 395 9.69 -31.82 25.09
N ASP A 396 10.79 -32.39 25.59
CA ASP A 396 11.94 -32.86 24.81
C ASP A 396 11.85 -34.36 24.44
N VAL A 397 10.73 -35.02 24.77
CA VAL A 397 10.63 -36.50 24.76
C VAL A 397 9.57 -36.98 23.78
N SER A 398 8.33 -36.48 23.81
CA SER A 398 7.21 -37.14 23.11
C SER A 398 7.31 -37.11 21.60
N LEU A 399 8.08 -36.18 21.02
CA LEU A 399 8.32 -36.03 19.59
C LEU A 399 9.82 -35.95 19.25
N TYR A 400 10.68 -36.55 20.08
CA TYR A 400 12.14 -36.60 19.82
C TYR A 400 12.42 -37.08 18.38
N PRO A 401 13.27 -36.37 17.60
CA PRO A 401 14.22 -35.33 18.01
C PRO A 401 13.69 -33.88 18.14
N TYR A 402 12.43 -33.61 17.82
CA TYR A 402 11.89 -32.26 17.99
C TYR A 402 11.72 -31.91 19.46
N ARG A 403 12.13 -30.69 19.81
CA ARG A 403 11.71 -30.04 21.07
C ARG A 403 10.33 -29.44 20.85
N LYS A 404 9.31 -29.98 21.52
CA LYS A 404 7.93 -29.51 21.45
C LYS A 404 7.71 -28.38 22.47
N LEU A 405 7.14 -27.28 22.00
CA LEU A 405 6.73 -26.13 22.81
C LEU A 405 5.23 -25.89 22.61
N THR A 406 4.44 -25.90 23.67
CA THR A 406 2.97 -25.68 23.58
C THR A 406 2.57 -24.38 24.29
N TYR A 407 1.99 -23.45 23.54
CA TYR A 407 1.37 -22.23 24.07
C TYR A 407 -0.15 -22.41 24.10
N THR A 408 -0.73 -22.63 25.27
CA THR A 408 -2.18 -22.83 25.43
C THR A 408 -2.87 -21.51 25.76
N ILE A 409 -3.86 -21.10 24.95
CA ILE A 409 -4.72 -19.93 25.23
C ILE A 409 -6.09 -20.44 25.70
N PRO A 410 -6.44 -20.30 27.00
CA PRO A 410 -7.67 -20.88 27.56
C PRO A 410 -8.94 -20.44 26.84
N GLY A 411 -9.76 -21.41 26.41
CA GLY A 411 -11.01 -21.17 25.68
C GLY A 411 -10.84 -20.64 24.25
N VAL A 412 -9.65 -20.74 23.66
CA VAL A 412 -9.31 -20.18 22.34
C VAL A 412 -8.61 -21.20 21.43
N GLY A 413 -7.63 -21.95 21.95
CA GLY A 413 -6.84 -22.92 21.19
C GLY A 413 -5.39 -23.02 21.67
N SER A 414 -4.55 -23.74 20.93
CA SER A 414 -3.13 -23.94 21.23
C SER A 414 -2.22 -23.65 20.03
N ILE A 415 -0.98 -23.23 20.32
CA ILE A 415 0.08 -23.14 19.31
C ILE A 415 1.20 -24.10 19.70
N MET A 416 1.44 -25.10 18.86
CA MET A 416 2.54 -26.06 19.00
C MET A 416 3.70 -25.65 18.10
N HIS A 417 4.85 -25.33 18.69
CA HIS A 417 6.09 -25.02 17.98
C HIS A 417 7.07 -26.17 18.19
N LEU A 418 7.35 -26.91 17.12
CA LEU A 418 8.34 -27.97 17.09
C LEU A 418 9.67 -27.36 16.62
N VAL A 419 10.59 -27.18 17.57
CA VAL A 419 11.90 -26.58 17.32
C VAL A 419 12.82 -27.65 16.73
N ALA A 420 13.39 -27.35 15.57
CA ALA A 420 14.29 -28.24 14.88
C ALA A 420 15.74 -28.13 15.38
N ASN A 421 16.50 -29.20 15.15
CA ASN A 421 17.91 -29.33 15.49
C ASN A 421 18.72 -29.83 14.30
N ARG A 422 20.03 -30.01 14.49
CA ARG A 422 20.95 -30.56 13.48
C ARG A 422 20.49 -31.93 12.95
N GLU A 423 20.02 -32.82 13.82
CA GLU A 423 19.57 -34.17 13.45
C GLU A 423 18.39 -34.13 12.46
N ILE A 424 17.43 -33.22 12.67
CA ILE A 424 16.29 -33.00 11.76
C ILE A 424 16.75 -32.35 10.45
N ASN A 425 17.55 -31.30 10.56
CA ASN A 425 17.84 -30.39 9.46
C ASN A 425 18.77 -30.99 8.40
N THR A 426 19.80 -31.73 8.83
CA THR A 426 20.82 -32.33 7.94
C THR A 426 20.47 -33.74 7.43
N ARG A 427 19.23 -34.21 7.60
CA ARG A 427 18.77 -35.48 7.03
C ARG A 427 18.72 -35.42 5.50
N CYS A 428 18.82 -36.57 4.85
CA CYS A 428 18.47 -36.72 3.45
C CYS A 428 17.00 -36.29 3.24
N ASN A 429 16.72 -35.48 2.22
CA ASN A 429 15.42 -34.81 2.02
C ASN A 429 14.99 -33.91 3.21
N GLY A 430 15.95 -33.45 4.01
CA GLY A 430 15.76 -32.59 5.18
C GLY A 430 15.54 -31.11 4.84
N PRO A 431 15.18 -30.29 5.84
CA PRO A 431 15.11 -28.83 5.73
C PRO A 431 16.28 -28.16 4.99
N ASP A 432 17.54 -28.57 5.24
CA ASP A 432 18.72 -27.99 4.60
C ASP A 432 18.66 -28.15 3.07
N GLU A 433 18.28 -29.34 2.60
CA GLU A 433 18.15 -29.69 1.18
C GLU A 433 16.92 -29.05 0.54
N LEU A 434 15.78 -29.05 1.25
CA LEU A 434 14.53 -28.42 0.80
C LEU A 434 14.72 -26.91 0.56
N PHE A 435 15.50 -26.22 1.40
CA PHE A 435 15.83 -24.81 1.20
C PHE A 435 16.69 -24.56 -0.04
N GLY A 436 17.55 -25.52 -0.43
CA GLY A 436 18.25 -25.47 -1.70
C GLY A 436 17.30 -25.67 -2.90
N GLN A 437 16.51 -26.75 -2.86
CA GLN A 437 15.62 -27.13 -3.96
C GLN A 437 14.54 -26.09 -4.26
N LEU A 438 13.94 -25.46 -3.24
CA LEU A 438 12.93 -24.40 -3.41
C LEU A 438 13.47 -23.12 -4.08
N GLN A 439 14.79 -23.00 -4.29
CA GLN A 439 15.40 -21.91 -5.07
C GLN A 439 15.62 -22.27 -6.55
N CYS A 440 15.49 -23.56 -6.90
CA CYS A 440 15.72 -24.08 -8.26
C CYS A 440 14.41 -24.46 -8.99
N GLU A 441 13.38 -24.87 -8.25
CA GLU A 441 12.08 -25.28 -8.80
C GLU A 441 11.26 -24.10 -9.37
N GLU A 442 10.51 -24.30 -10.45
CA GLU A 442 9.58 -23.28 -10.97
C GLU A 442 8.27 -23.22 -10.16
N LEU A 443 8.38 -22.69 -8.94
CA LEU A 443 7.30 -22.55 -7.97
C LEU A 443 6.22 -21.50 -8.35
N GLY A 444 6.28 -20.94 -9.58
CA GLY A 444 5.38 -19.92 -10.12
C GLY A 444 5.50 -18.51 -9.52
N LEU A 445 5.97 -18.45 -8.26
CA LEU A 445 5.96 -17.31 -7.35
C LEU A 445 5.90 -15.93 -8.02
N ARG A 446 4.84 -15.18 -7.72
CA ARG A 446 4.68 -13.79 -8.14
C ARG A 446 3.95 -12.95 -7.10
N ARG A 447 4.34 -11.68 -7.03
CA ARG A 447 3.56 -10.60 -6.42
C ARG A 447 2.41 -10.26 -7.35
N TYR A 448 1.31 -9.85 -6.75
CA TYR A 448 0.13 -9.38 -7.47
C TYR A 448 -0.46 -8.14 -6.74
N PRO A 449 -1.35 -7.35 -7.37
CA PRO A 449 -2.04 -6.24 -6.71
C PRO A 449 -2.77 -6.60 -5.40
N LEU A 450 -3.02 -5.59 -4.55
CA LEU A 450 -3.90 -5.72 -3.38
C LEU A 450 -5.39 -5.67 -3.80
N ALA A 451 -5.78 -6.65 -4.65
CA ALA A 451 -7.14 -6.96 -5.11
C ALA A 451 -7.25 -8.39 -5.73
N GLN A 452 -6.22 -8.84 -6.46
CA GLN A 452 -5.96 -10.18 -7.04
C GLN A 452 -4.42 -10.29 -6.97
N SER A 453 -3.68 -11.25 -6.38
CA SER A 453 -3.83 -12.63 -5.86
C SER A 453 -2.64 -12.96 -4.88
N MET A 454 -2.44 -14.22 -4.46
CA MET A 454 -1.15 -14.84 -4.02
C MET A 454 -1.12 -16.30 -4.49
N GLU A 455 0.00 -16.87 -4.91
CA GLU A 455 -0.03 -18.22 -5.51
C GLU A 455 -0.21 -19.34 -4.46
N LYS A 456 -1.07 -20.31 -4.77
CA LYS A 456 -1.44 -21.44 -3.90
C LYS A 456 -1.31 -22.74 -4.68
N GLN A 457 -1.09 -23.85 -3.98
CA GLN A 457 -1.19 -25.20 -4.55
C GLN A 457 -2.24 -25.99 -3.75
N GLY A 458 -3.11 -26.73 -4.45
CA GLY A 458 -4.33 -27.31 -3.88
C GLY A 458 -5.57 -26.40 -4.04
N MET A 459 -6.48 -26.45 -3.07
CA MET A 459 -7.78 -25.76 -3.09
C MET A 459 -7.66 -24.23 -3.25
N PRO A 460 -8.22 -23.60 -4.31
CA PRO A 460 -8.33 -22.14 -4.35
C PRO A 460 -9.41 -21.67 -3.36
N TYR A 461 -8.96 -20.97 -2.32
CA TYR A 461 -9.86 -20.36 -1.34
C TYR A 461 -9.65 -18.85 -1.21
N LYS A 462 -10.77 -18.17 -0.96
CA LYS A 462 -10.95 -16.74 -0.71
C LYS A 462 -10.20 -16.27 0.54
N TYR A 463 -8.92 -16.04 0.34
CA TYR A 463 -8.14 -15.04 1.08
C TYR A 463 -8.78 -13.64 0.88
N VAL A 464 -8.13 -12.56 1.31
CA VAL A 464 -8.48 -11.18 0.88
C VAL A 464 -8.42 -11.00 -0.66
N VAL A 465 -7.92 -12.01 -1.37
CA VAL A 465 -7.38 -11.95 -2.73
C VAL A 465 -7.64 -13.31 -3.43
N SER A 466 -8.35 -13.34 -4.57
CA SER A 466 -8.62 -14.60 -5.32
C SER A 466 -7.49 -14.94 -6.28
N VAL A 467 -7.22 -16.23 -6.54
CA VAL A 467 -5.94 -16.73 -7.06
C VAL A 467 -6.13 -17.91 -8.02
N ALA A 468 -5.19 -18.11 -8.95
CA ALA A 468 -5.03 -19.38 -9.65
C ALA A 468 -4.22 -20.35 -8.77
N SER A 469 -4.61 -21.61 -8.69
CA SER A 469 -3.84 -22.67 -8.05
C SER A 469 -3.54 -23.83 -8.99
N LYS A 470 -2.35 -24.42 -8.80
CA LYS A 470 -1.95 -25.72 -9.37
C LYS A 470 -2.54 -26.86 -8.51
N ALA A 471 -2.83 -28.00 -9.10
CA ALA A 471 -3.31 -29.19 -8.39
C ALA A 471 -2.14 -29.97 -7.76
N PHE A 472 -2.38 -30.79 -6.73
CA PHE A 472 -1.28 -31.51 -6.05
C PHE A 472 -0.61 -32.61 -6.90
N ASN A 473 -1.25 -33.10 -7.95
CA ASN A 473 -0.61 -33.96 -8.95
C ASN A 473 0.37 -33.20 -9.88
N GLU A 474 0.35 -31.85 -9.87
CA GLU A 474 1.29 -30.97 -10.57
C GLU A 474 2.39 -30.42 -9.64
N ALA A 475 2.39 -30.81 -8.35
CA ALA A 475 3.32 -30.33 -7.35
C ALA A 475 4.71 -30.97 -7.49
N CYS A 476 5.77 -30.15 -7.44
CA CYS A 476 7.15 -30.64 -7.45
C CYS A 476 7.55 -31.32 -6.12
N PRO A 477 8.55 -32.22 -6.12
CA PRO A 477 8.92 -33.01 -4.94
C PRO A 477 9.17 -32.22 -3.64
N PRO A 478 9.79 -31.01 -3.64
CA PRO A 478 9.98 -30.24 -2.41
C PRO A 478 8.66 -29.77 -1.76
N ILE A 479 7.63 -29.51 -2.57
CA ILE A 479 6.28 -29.15 -2.10
C ILE A 479 5.62 -30.37 -1.46
N LEU A 480 5.66 -31.54 -2.10
CA LEU A 480 5.08 -32.77 -1.55
C LEU A 480 5.78 -33.19 -0.24
N ARG A 481 7.12 -33.10 -0.18
CA ARG A 481 7.91 -33.36 1.05
C ARG A 481 7.60 -32.37 2.18
N ALA A 482 7.40 -31.09 1.87
CA ALA A 482 6.94 -30.12 2.86
C ALA A 482 5.52 -30.44 3.35
N MET A 483 4.60 -30.77 2.44
CA MET A 483 3.22 -31.12 2.77
C MET A 483 3.13 -32.38 3.66
N GLY A 484 3.97 -33.39 3.43
CA GLY A 484 4.08 -34.56 4.31
C GLY A 484 4.48 -34.19 5.75
N ARG A 485 5.52 -33.37 5.92
CA ARG A 485 5.97 -32.85 7.22
C ARG A 485 4.88 -32.04 7.93
N LEU A 486 4.16 -31.21 7.18
CA LEU A 486 3.07 -30.36 7.67
C LEU A 486 1.82 -31.16 8.05
N THR A 487 1.49 -32.19 7.29
CA THR A 487 0.40 -33.14 7.57
C THR A 487 0.67 -33.91 8.86
N TRP A 488 1.90 -34.40 9.04
CA TRP A 488 2.34 -35.02 10.28
C TRP A 488 2.23 -34.07 11.48
N ALA A 489 2.78 -32.84 11.37
CA ALA A 489 2.75 -31.86 12.45
C ALA A 489 1.31 -31.48 12.85
N SER A 490 0.43 -31.25 11.86
CA SER A 490 -1.01 -31.03 12.08
C SER A 490 -1.65 -32.21 12.82
N LYS A 491 -1.30 -33.45 12.48
CA LYS A 491 -1.82 -34.64 13.16
C LYS A 491 -1.37 -34.72 14.61
N GLN A 492 -0.09 -34.43 14.91
CA GLN A 492 0.40 -34.42 16.29
C GLN A 492 -0.29 -33.32 17.15
N ALA A 493 -0.48 -32.13 16.59
CA ALA A 493 -1.13 -31.03 17.30
C ALA A 493 -2.61 -31.30 17.60
N VAL A 494 -3.34 -31.87 16.64
CA VAL A 494 -4.76 -32.22 16.81
C VAL A 494 -4.94 -33.39 17.78
N LEU A 495 -4.11 -34.43 17.69
CA LEU A 495 -4.13 -35.54 18.65
C LEU A 495 -3.80 -35.08 20.07
N ALA A 496 -2.88 -34.13 20.25
CA ALA A 496 -2.55 -33.56 21.55
C ALA A 496 -3.68 -32.68 22.14
N ALA A 497 -4.62 -32.21 21.32
CA ALA A 497 -5.82 -31.50 21.76
C ALA A 497 -7.03 -32.42 22.02
N GLY A 498 -7.00 -33.66 21.52
CA GLY A 498 -8.12 -34.61 21.58
C GLY A 498 -9.17 -34.42 20.48
N ASP A 499 -8.89 -33.58 19.48
CA ASP A 499 -9.82 -33.21 18.40
C ASP A 499 -9.75 -34.18 17.19
N THR A 500 -10.72 -34.06 16.28
CA THR A 500 -10.77 -34.84 15.03
C THR A 500 -9.76 -34.31 14.01
N PHE A 501 -8.84 -35.16 13.54
CA PHE A 501 -7.85 -34.79 12.52
C PHE A 501 -8.47 -34.60 11.14
N LEU A 502 -8.48 -33.34 10.66
CA LEU A 502 -8.75 -32.99 9.28
C LEU A 502 -7.43 -32.80 8.51
N PRO A 503 -7.15 -33.58 7.46
CA PRO A 503 -5.91 -33.45 6.69
C PRO A 503 -5.91 -32.15 5.85
N PRO A 504 -4.75 -31.50 5.66
CA PRO A 504 -4.66 -30.32 4.80
C PRO A 504 -4.91 -30.66 3.33
N ASN A 505 -5.54 -29.73 2.61
CA ASN A 505 -5.87 -29.80 1.17
C ASN A 505 -5.51 -28.50 0.42
N GLU A 506 -4.81 -27.58 1.07
CA GLU A 506 -4.18 -26.39 0.47
C GLU A 506 -2.79 -26.19 1.09
N MET A 507 -1.84 -25.71 0.28
CA MET A 507 -0.61 -25.13 0.78
C MET A 507 -0.31 -23.78 0.10
N LEU A 508 -0.06 -22.78 0.93
CA LEU A 508 0.42 -21.45 0.56
C LEU A 508 1.94 -21.40 0.73
N LEU A 509 2.66 -21.06 -0.34
CA LEU A 509 4.11 -20.82 -0.32
C LEU A 509 4.40 -19.31 -0.33
N LEU A 510 5.15 -18.83 0.65
CA LEU A 510 5.58 -17.43 0.76
C LEU A 510 7.11 -17.32 0.74
N GLY A 511 7.66 -16.73 -0.32
CA GLY A 511 9.08 -16.35 -0.41
C GLY A 511 9.30 -14.92 0.09
N TYR A 512 10.28 -14.72 0.98
CA TYR A 512 10.66 -13.43 1.57
C TYR A 512 12.10 -13.07 1.19
N LEU A 513 12.28 -11.92 0.52
CA LEU A 513 13.58 -11.34 0.17
C LEU A 513 14.04 -10.28 1.22
N GLU A 514 15.16 -9.59 0.98
CA GLU A 514 15.77 -8.63 1.92
C GLU A 514 14.86 -7.48 2.38
N ASP A 515 14.56 -7.35 3.69
CA ASP A 515 13.54 -6.48 4.30
C ASP A 515 12.05 -6.88 4.06
N MET A 516 11.72 -7.99 3.37
CA MET A 516 10.33 -8.42 3.24
C MET A 516 9.77 -8.84 4.60
N ARG A 517 8.50 -8.52 4.87
CA ARG A 517 7.79 -8.96 6.07
C ARG A 517 6.29 -8.93 5.84
N ILE A 518 5.56 -9.77 6.58
CA ILE A 518 4.10 -9.70 6.67
C ILE A 518 3.71 -8.97 7.97
N GLY A 519 2.72 -8.08 7.87
CA GLY A 519 2.23 -7.31 9.02
C GLY A 519 1.41 -8.16 9.99
N TYR A 520 0.70 -7.49 10.91
CA TYR A 520 -0.36 -8.19 11.64
C TYR A 520 -1.50 -8.53 10.69
N HIS A 521 -1.81 -9.82 10.62
CA HIS A 521 -2.84 -10.43 9.79
C HIS A 521 -3.45 -11.63 10.54
N ASP A 522 -4.51 -12.19 9.99
CA ASP A 522 -5.15 -13.38 10.56
C ASP A 522 -5.78 -14.23 9.47
N ASP A 523 -5.67 -15.54 9.65
CA ASP A 523 -6.38 -16.58 8.90
C ASP A 523 -7.83 -16.74 9.43
N GLY A 524 -8.52 -15.65 9.76
CA GLY A 524 -9.85 -15.65 10.39
C GLY A 524 -11.01 -15.89 9.42
N GLU A 525 -10.79 -16.69 8.39
CA GLU A 525 -11.63 -16.78 7.19
C GLU A 525 -12.53 -18.02 7.24
N SER A 526 -13.82 -17.87 6.92
CA SER A 526 -14.86 -18.81 7.37
C SER A 526 -14.75 -20.25 6.85
N ALA A 527 -14.02 -20.49 5.77
CA ALA A 527 -13.81 -21.83 5.21
C ALA A 527 -12.55 -22.52 5.72
N LEU A 528 -11.74 -21.90 6.56
CA LEU A 528 -10.59 -22.58 7.14
C LEU A 528 -11.04 -23.53 8.24
N GLY A 529 -10.46 -24.73 8.25
CA GLY A 529 -10.55 -25.67 9.36
C GLY A 529 -9.74 -25.17 10.56
N PRO A 530 -9.89 -25.80 11.74
CA PRO A 530 -9.28 -25.33 12.99
C PRO A 530 -7.75 -25.35 12.99
N THR A 531 -7.09 -26.06 12.06
CA THR A 531 -5.65 -26.34 12.09
C THR A 531 -4.93 -25.70 10.92
N ILE A 532 -3.86 -24.97 11.22
CA ILE A 532 -2.95 -24.34 10.26
C ILE A 532 -1.52 -24.71 10.69
N SER A 533 -0.73 -25.32 9.80
CA SER A 533 0.67 -25.64 10.08
C SER A 533 1.61 -24.91 9.11
N THR A 534 2.74 -24.42 9.61
CA THR A 534 3.74 -23.68 8.82
C THR A 534 5.15 -24.22 9.04
N LEU A 535 5.85 -24.51 7.96
CA LEU A 535 7.26 -24.89 7.91
C LEU A 535 8.10 -23.66 7.58
N SER A 536 9.18 -23.46 8.33
CA SER A 536 10.09 -22.33 8.22
C SER A 536 11.44 -22.76 7.63
N LEU A 537 11.85 -22.20 6.49
CA LEU A 537 13.11 -22.53 5.84
C LEU A 537 13.92 -21.28 5.51
N GLY A 538 15.19 -21.24 5.94
CA GLY A 538 16.12 -20.15 5.67
C GLY A 538 16.24 -19.20 6.86
N ALA A 539 16.13 -17.88 6.61
CA ALA A 539 16.41 -16.87 7.62
C ALA A 539 15.52 -16.97 8.88
N LYS A 540 16.15 -16.67 10.02
CA LYS A 540 15.50 -16.61 11.33
C LYS A 540 14.37 -15.58 11.35
N SER A 541 13.32 -15.81 12.15
CA SER A 541 12.17 -14.90 12.25
C SER A 541 11.64 -14.77 13.67
N THR A 542 11.21 -13.57 14.06
CA THR A 542 10.36 -13.38 15.25
C THR A 542 8.89 -13.42 14.84
N MET A 543 8.11 -14.33 15.40
CA MET A 543 6.65 -14.37 15.29
C MET A 543 6.03 -13.76 16.56
N LEU A 544 5.07 -12.86 16.37
CA LEU A 544 4.35 -12.16 17.46
C LEU A 544 2.85 -12.39 17.30
N VAL A 545 2.18 -12.84 18.36
CA VAL A 545 0.72 -13.07 18.39
C VAL A 545 0.05 -12.13 19.38
N ARG A 546 -1.06 -11.50 18.99
CA ARG A 546 -1.83 -10.56 19.84
C ARG A 546 -3.33 -10.69 19.62
N MET A 547 -4.14 -10.27 20.59
CA MET A 547 -5.60 -10.23 20.45
C MET A 547 -6.00 -9.14 19.44
N LYS A 548 -6.92 -9.43 18.51
CA LYS A 548 -7.37 -8.44 17.51
C LYS A 548 -8.01 -7.23 18.18
N TYR A 549 -7.76 -6.03 17.64
CA TYR A 549 -8.26 -4.74 18.16
C TYR A 549 -9.71 -4.80 18.66
N LYS A 550 -10.60 -5.37 17.85
CA LYS A 550 -12.06 -5.37 18.10
C LYS A 550 -12.45 -6.14 19.36
N TYR A 551 -11.78 -7.26 19.67
CA TYR A 551 -12.05 -8.03 20.89
C TYR A 551 -11.30 -7.47 22.09
N TYR A 552 -10.06 -7.00 21.87
CA TYR A 552 -9.26 -6.35 22.90
C TYR A 552 -10.01 -5.16 23.52
N HIS A 553 -10.59 -4.27 22.70
CA HIS A 553 -11.38 -3.14 23.20
C HIS A 553 -12.87 -3.45 23.44
N GLY A 554 -13.43 -4.49 22.80
CA GLY A 554 -14.88 -4.80 22.82
C GLY A 554 -15.72 -4.03 21.79
N TYR A 555 -15.07 -3.20 20.98
CA TYR A 555 -15.68 -2.40 19.92
C TYR A 555 -14.76 -2.29 18.69
N SER A 556 -15.36 -2.14 17.51
CA SER A 556 -14.65 -1.95 16.24
C SER A 556 -13.91 -0.59 16.17
N ARG A 557 -12.98 -0.40 15.22
CA ARG A 557 -12.32 0.92 15.02
C ARG A 557 -13.33 2.06 14.72
N ALA A 558 -14.53 1.74 14.23
CA ALA A 558 -15.64 2.69 14.04
C ALA A 558 -16.43 3.00 15.33
N LYS A 559 -15.99 2.50 16.51
CA LYS A 559 -16.63 2.59 17.83
C LYS A 559 -17.96 1.86 18.01
N ASN A 560 -18.42 1.11 16.99
CA ASN A 560 -19.55 0.20 17.14
C ASN A 560 -19.16 -0.95 18.09
N LEU A 561 -19.98 -1.20 19.11
CA LEU A 561 -19.85 -2.35 20.01
C LEU A 561 -19.92 -3.68 19.26
N LEU A 562 -19.26 -4.70 19.79
CA LEU A 562 -19.51 -6.07 19.35
C LEU A 562 -20.85 -6.59 19.90
N ALA A 563 -21.63 -7.26 19.05
CA ALA A 563 -22.88 -7.93 19.42
C ALA A 563 -22.60 -9.11 20.37
N ASP A 564 -21.76 -10.06 19.93
CA ASP A 564 -21.06 -11.02 20.77
C ASP A 564 -19.79 -10.36 21.35
N ASP A 565 -19.78 -10.10 22.66
CA ASP A 565 -18.55 -9.78 23.39
C ASP A 565 -18.05 -11.04 24.11
N PRO A 566 -16.99 -11.70 23.62
CA PRO A 566 -16.49 -12.90 24.28
C PRO A 566 -15.91 -12.60 25.68
N VAL A 567 -15.36 -11.39 25.89
CA VAL A 567 -14.63 -10.97 27.11
C VAL A 567 -13.52 -11.98 27.49
N MET A 568 -12.55 -12.15 26.60
CA MET A 568 -11.40 -13.03 26.82
C MET A 568 -10.42 -12.47 27.87
N PRO A 569 -9.69 -13.33 28.61
CA PRO A 569 -8.57 -12.92 29.45
C PRO A 569 -7.57 -12.01 28.71
N GLY A 570 -7.01 -11.04 29.42
CA GLY A 570 -6.06 -10.06 28.85
C GLY A 570 -6.68 -8.98 27.95
N CYS A 571 -8.00 -8.99 27.71
CA CYS A 571 -8.65 -7.88 27.00
C CYS A 571 -8.67 -6.59 27.85
N LYS A 572 -8.79 -5.43 27.19
CA LYS A 572 -8.83 -4.13 27.87
C LYS A 572 -10.05 -4.06 28.79
N ASN A 573 -9.81 -3.66 30.04
CA ASN A 573 -10.79 -3.64 31.13
C ASN A 573 -11.45 -5.01 31.41
N TYR A 574 -10.70 -6.11 31.23
CA TYR A 574 -11.19 -7.49 31.40
C TYR A 574 -12.07 -7.69 32.64
N THR A 575 -11.59 -7.31 33.83
CA THR A 575 -12.32 -7.50 35.10
C THR A 575 -13.71 -6.85 35.08
N ARG A 576 -13.78 -5.54 34.77
CA ARG A 576 -15.05 -4.80 34.62
C ARG A 576 -15.97 -5.42 33.56
N ARG A 577 -15.42 -5.81 32.39
CA ARG A 577 -16.22 -6.42 31.32
C ARG A 577 -16.74 -7.80 31.70
N ARG A 578 -16.00 -8.57 32.50
CA ARG A 578 -16.40 -9.88 33.02
C ARG A 578 -17.53 -9.73 34.03
N GLU A 579 -17.43 -8.78 34.94
CA GLU A 579 -18.48 -8.44 35.92
C GLU A 579 -19.76 -7.94 35.22
N LEU A 580 -19.63 -7.05 34.23
CA LEU A 580 -20.77 -6.60 33.42
C LEU A 580 -21.40 -7.76 32.63
N LYS A 581 -20.60 -8.69 32.11
CA LYS A 581 -21.10 -9.85 31.36
C LYS A 581 -21.78 -10.86 32.28
N ALA A 582 -21.27 -11.08 33.48
CA ALA A 582 -21.93 -11.89 34.51
C ALA A 582 -23.31 -11.30 34.85
N ARG A 583 -23.39 -9.99 35.11
CA ARG A 583 -24.68 -9.29 35.38
C ARG A 583 -25.70 -9.37 34.24
N LEU A 584 -25.26 -9.54 32.99
CA LEU A 584 -26.14 -9.79 31.85
C LEU A 584 -26.59 -11.27 31.78
N GLN A 585 -25.75 -12.20 32.26
CA GLN A 585 -26.02 -13.64 32.28
C GLN A 585 -26.88 -14.07 33.47
N ASP A 586 -26.79 -13.39 34.61
CA ASP A 586 -27.62 -13.61 35.80
C ASP A 586 -28.95 -12.80 35.78
N GLY A 587 -29.12 -11.90 34.82
CA GLY A 587 -30.33 -11.09 34.64
C GLY A 587 -30.37 -9.79 35.45
N SER A 588 -29.34 -9.46 36.23
CA SER A 588 -29.24 -8.21 37.01
C SER A 588 -29.18 -6.93 36.16
N ILE A 589 -28.90 -7.04 34.86
CA ILE A 589 -29.09 -5.98 33.85
C ILE A 589 -29.61 -6.58 32.54
N ASP A 590 -30.42 -5.81 31.83
CA ASP A 590 -30.80 -6.10 30.46
C ASP A 590 -29.66 -5.78 29.46
N ARG A 591 -29.94 -6.03 28.17
CA ARG A 591 -28.97 -5.84 27.08
C ARG A 591 -28.71 -4.37 26.75
N GLU A 592 -29.68 -3.47 26.94
CA GLU A 592 -29.54 -2.05 26.64
C GLU A 592 -28.63 -1.38 27.68
N MET A 593 -28.87 -1.68 28.97
CA MET A 593 -28.05 -1.29 30.11
C MET A 593 -26.62 -1.86 30.01
N TYR A 594 -26.45 -3.12 29.61
CA TYR A 594 -25.12 -3.70 29.34
C TYR A 594 -24.36 -2.93 28.25
N ASP A 595 -25.01 -2.61 27.14
CA ASP A 595 -24.38 -1.88 26.04
C ASP A 595 -24.19 -0.37 26.35
N GLU A 596 -24.98 0.21 27.27
CA GLU A 596 -24.73 1.56 27.81
C GLU A 596 -23.48 1.61 28.69
N LEU A 597 -23.37 0.71 29.67
CA LEU A 597 -22.21 0.62 30.57
C LEU A 597 -20.91 0.29 29.80
N ARG A 598 -21.01 -0.35 28.64
CA ARG A 598 -19.89 -0.50 27.68
C ARG A 598 -19.56 0.81 26.95
N ARG A 599 -20.57 1.57 26.49
CA ARG A 599 -20.38 2.86 25.78
C ARG A 599 -19.62 3.89 26.63
N GLU A 600 -19.86 3.96 27.94
CA GLU A 600 -19.09 4.82 28.87
C GLU A 600 -17.56 4.69 28.69
N GLY A 601 -17.09 3.44 28.53
CA GLY A 601 -15.67 3.11 28.41
C GLY A 601 -15.02 3.61 27.12
N ILE A 602 -15.84 3.93 26.10
CA ILE A 602 -15.40 4.44 24.79
C ILE A 602 -15.27 5.97 24.79
N VAL A 603 -16.01 6.67 25.66
CA VAL A 603 -16.07 8.14 25.69
C VAL A 603 -14.86 8.76 26.40
N ARG A 604 -14.24 8.05 27.35
CA ARG A 604 -13.07 8.55 28.09
C ARG A 604 -11.88 8.75 27.14
N LYS A 605 -11.42 10.00 26.99
CA LYS A 605 -10.33 10.40 26.08
C LYS A 605 -9.02 9.66 26.40
N GLY A 606 -8.64 8.74 25.53
CA GLY A 606 -7.33 8.08 25.51
C GLY A 606 -7.08 7.45 24.14
N ALA A 607 -5.81 7.36 23.72
CA ALA A 607 -5.48 6.73 22.46
C ALA A 607 -5.86 5.23 22.49
N GLY A 608 -6.68 4.80 21.53
CA GLY A 608 -7.02 3.38 21.36
C GLY A 608 -5.86 2.64 20.70
N GLY A 609 -4.80 2.35 21.47
CA GLY A 609 -3.67 1.54 21.00
C GLY A 609 -4.08 0.11 20.65
N GLU A 610 -3.22 -0.59 19.91
CA GLU A 610 -3.39 -2.03 19.65
C GLU A 610 -3.17 -2.84 20.94
N ALA A 611 -3.56 -4.12 20.92
CA ALA A 611 -3.17 -5.05 21.98
C ALA A 611 -1.64 -5.22 22.00
N THR A 612 -1.05 -5.35 23.19
CA THR A 612 0.31 -5.85 23.36
C THR A 612 0.38 -7.32 22.92
N PRO A 613 1.44 -7.77 22.23
CA PRO A 613 1.60 -9.19 21.92
C PRO A 613 1.73 -10.01 23.20
N CYS A 614 1.03 -11.14 23.25
CA CYS A 614 1.00 -12.04 24.41
C CYS A 614 1.94 -13.24 24.22
N ILE A 615 2.24 -13.62 22.98
CA ILE A 615 3.25 -14.63 22.64
C ILE A 615 4.29 -14.00 21.72
N LYS A 616 5.56 -14.27 22.01
CA LYS A 616 6.71 -14.02 21.14
C LYS A 616 7.48 -15.33 21.02
N MET A 617 7.69 -15.81 19.80
CA MET A 617 8.51 -16.99 19.51
C MET A 617 9.52 -16.70 18.41
N GLU A 618 10.67 -17.38 18.47
CA GLU A 618 11.70 -17.32 17.44
C GLU A 618 11.58 -18.56 16.55
N VAL A 619 11.19 -18.36 15.30
CA VAL A 619 10.99 -19.43 14.31
C VAL A 619 12.22 -19.50 13.41
N ASN A 620 12.92 -20.64 13.47
CA ASN A 620 14.22 -20.87 12.86
C ASN A 620 14.11 -21.70 11.56
N HIS A 621 15.24 -22.07 10.96
CA HIS A 621 15.26 -23.03 9.86
C HIS A 621 14.90 -24.45 10.37
N GLY A 622 13.96 -25.10 9.68
CA GLY A 622 13.46 -26.45 9.97
C GLY A 622 12.28 -26.49 10.95
N ASP A 623 12.02 -25.39 11.67
CA ASP A 623 10.95 -25.30 12.65
C ASP A 623 9.56 -25.45 11.99
N LEU A 624 8.69 -26.18 12.69
CA LEU A 624 7.27 -26.32 12.37
C LEU A 624 6.44 -25.61 13.44
N VAL A 625 5.50 -24.76 13.02
CA VAL A 625 4.55 -24.09 13.93
C VAL A 625 3.13 -24.46 13.52
N VAL A 626 2.35 -25.02 14.45
CA VAL A 626 0.96 -25.42 14.23
C VAL A 626 0.05 -24.60 15.15
N MET A 627 -0.86 -23.83 14.57
CA MET A 627 -1.93 -23.14 15.28
C MET A 627 -3.20 -23.99 15.16
N HIS A 628 -3.81 -24.34 16.30
CA HIS A 628 -4.97 -25.23 16.35
C HIS A 628 -6.09 -24.68 17.24
N GLY A 629 -7.31 -24.67 16.71
CA GLY A 629 -8.53 -24.16 17.30
C GLY A 629 -9.04 -22.89 16.57
N GLU A 630 -10.29 -22.91 16.13
CA GLU A 630 -10.91 -21.78 15.40
C GLU A 630 -10.89 -20.47 16.20
N GLY A 631 -10.84 -20.55 17.54
CA GLY A 631 -10.73 -19.38 18.41
C GLY A 631 -9.45 -18.57 18.15
N LEU A 632 -8.31 -19.21 17.87
CA LEU A 632 -7.07 -18.48 17.52
C LEU A 632 -7.28 -17.63 16.26
N GLN A 633 -7.73 -18.28 15.19
CA GLN A 633 -8.04 -17.66 13.90
C GLN A 633 -9.09 -16.55 14.04
N ARG A 634 -10.15 -16.77 14.82
CA ARG A 634 -11.22 -15.80 15.05
C ARG A 634 -10.76 -14.58 15.85
N PHE A 635 -10.03 -14.79 16.96
CA PHE A 635 -9.82 -13.79 18.00
C PHE A 635 -8.42 -13.13 18.02
N TYR A 636 -7.40 -13.78 17.48
CA TYR A 636 -6.01 -13.32 17.51
C TYR A 636 -5.47 -13.03 16.09
N GLU A 637 -4.53 -12.10 16.00
CA GLU A 637 -3.79 -11.74 14.79
C GLU A 637 -2.30 -11.90 15.07
N HIS A 638 -1.54 -12.31 14.05
CA HIS A 638 -0.11 -12.59 14.17
C HIS A 638 0.71 -11.84 13.10
N SER A 639 1.99 -11.64 13.37
CA SER A 639 2.95 -11.05 12.42
C SER A 639 4.27 -11.81 12.46
N VAL A 640 5.00 -11.81 11.34
CA VAL A 640 6.30 -12.47 11.21
C VAL A 640 7.32 -11.48 10.70
N ILE A 641 8.37 -11.27 11.49
CA ILE A 641 9.46 -10.34 11.24
C ILE A 641 10.73 -11.17 10.98
N PRO A 642 11.09 -11.44 9.72
CA PRO A 642 12.32 -12.16 9.38
C PRO A 642 13.55 -11.27 9.51
N ASP A 643 14.70 -11.90 9.71
CA ASP A 643 16.02 -11.26 9.90
C ASP A 643 16.64 -10.78 8.58
N LYS A 644 15.83 -10.12 7.73
CA LYS A 644 16.23 -9.45 6.47
C LYS A 644 16.97 -10.32 5.44
N ARG A 645 17.01 -11.65 5.56
CA ARG A 645 17.64 -12.57 4.59
C ARG A 645 16.59 -13.50 3.96
N LEU A 646 16.96 -14.25 2.93
CA LEU A 646 16.03 -15.12 2.20
C LEU A 646 15.39 -16.17 3.13
N ARG A 647 14.06 -16.24 3.10
CA ARG A 647 13.25 -17.24 3.83
C ARG A 647 12.08 -17.71 2.98
N PHE A 648 11.74 -18.98 3.09
CA PHE A 648 10.45 -19.52 2.66
C PHE A 648 9.59 -19.89 3.89
N ALA A 649 8.29 -19.64 3.79
CA ALA A 649 7.29 -20.19 4.69
C ALA A 649 6.30 -21.01 3.86
N LEU A 650 6.09 -22.28 4.24
CA LEU A 650 5.15 -23.18 3.58
C LEU A 650 4.04 -23.49 4.58
N THR A 651 2.83 -23.00 4.30
CA THR A 651 1.69 -23.04 5.24
C THR A 651 0.60 -23.93 4.68
N ALA A 652 0.37 -25.09 5.31
CA ALA A 652 -0.67 -26.03 4.95
C ALA A 652 -1.94 -25.78 5.76
N ARG A 653 -3.10 -25.90 5.10
CA ARG A 653 -4.43 -25.65 5.67
C ARG A 653 -5.44 -26.68 5.21
N HIS A 654 -6.45 -26.90 6.02
CA HIS A 654 -7.69 -27.56 5.59
C HIS A 654 -8.70 -26.50 5.16
N ILE A 655 -9.14 -26.55 3.91
CA ILE A 655 -10.25 -25.79 3.36
C ILE A 655 -11.50 -26.66 3.42
N LYS A 656 -12.51 -26.18 4.15
CA LYS A 656 -13.84 -26.77 4.30
C LYS A 656 -14.53 -26.89 2.93
N PRO A 657 -14.88 -28.10 2.45
CA PRO A 657 -15.38 -28.33 1.10
C PRO A 657 -16.66 -27.55 0.75
N GLU A 658 -17.54 -27.27 1.72
CA GLU A 658 -18.81 -26.59 1.53
C GLU A 658 -18.70 -25.09 1.13
N PHE A 659 -17.48 -24.56 1.04
CA PHE A 659 -17.18 -23.20 0.58
C PHE A 659 -16.43 -23.14 -0.76
N VAL A 660 -16.26 -24.28 -1.47
CA VAL A 660 -15.46 -24.38 -2.70
C VAL A 660 -16.30 -24.96 -3.84
N ASP A 661 -16.00 -24.56 -5.09
CA ASP A 661 -16.66 -25.12 -6.28
C ASP A 661 -16.28 -26.61 -6.45
N VAL A 662 -17.24 -27.46 -6.81
CA VAL A 662 -17.04 -28.90 -7.00
C VAL A 662 -15.89 -29.21 -7.96
N LYS A 663 -15.69 -28.39 -9.01
CA LYS A 663 -14.59 -28.55 -9.98
C LYS A 663 -13.21 -28.29 -9.39
N GLU A 664 -13.14 -27.54 -8.30
CA GLU A 664 -11.91 -27.15 -7.63
C GLU A 664 -11.54 -28.12 -6.49
N ILE A 665 -12.50 -28.95 -6.03
CA ILE A 665 -12.27 -29.98 -4.99
C ILE A 665 -11.16 -30.96 -5.40
N GLU A 666 -11.16 -31.45 -6.64
CA GLU A 666 -10.14 -32.40 -7.12
C GLU A 666 -8.72 -31.80 -7.13
N LYS A 667 -8.53 -30.47 -7.21
CA LYS A 667 -7.19 -29.88 -7.11
C LYS A 667 -6.58 -30.03 -5.72
N GLY A 668 -7.43 -30.03 -4.69
CA GLY A 668 -7.07 -30.26 -3.30
C GLY A 668 -6.93 -31.74 -2.92
N ARG A 669 -7.26 -32.66 -3.82
CA ARG A 669 -7.17 -34.10 -3.57
C ARG A 669 -5.70 -34.51 -3.45
N LEU A 670 -5.31 -34.89 -2.24
CA LEU A 670 -3.93 -35.21 -1.89
C LEU A 670 -3.81 -36.68 -1.48
N GLU A 671 -3.42 -37.52 -2.43
CA GLU A 671 -3.03 -38.90 -2.17
C GLU A 671 -1.50 -38.93 -1.97
N LEU A 672 -1.05 -38.66 -0.74
CA LEU A 672 0.38 -38.69 -0.37
C LEU A 672 0.94 -40.11 -0.55
N GLY A 673 1.73 -40.30 -1.62
CA GLY A 673 2.57 -41.48 -1.82
C GLY A 673 3.47 -41.76 -0.62
N ARG A 674 3.86 -43.03 -0.44
CA ARG A 674 4.62 -43.50 0.74
C ARG A 674 5.96 -42.78 0.90
N GLU A 675 6.54 -42.38 -0.22
CA GLU A 675 7.78 -41.60 -0.36
C GLU A 675 7.68 -40.15 0.16
N TRP A 676 6.47 -39.62 0.35
CA TRP A 676 6.22 -38.28 0.90
C TRP A 676 5.72 -38.31 2.36
N VAL A 677 5.47 -39.50 2.93
CA VAL A 677 5.00 -39.62 4.32
C VAL A 677 6.11 -39.24 5.30
N TYR A 678 5.79 -38.42 6.29
CA TYR A 678 6.69 -38.07 7.38
C TYR A 678 6.20 -38.63 8.72
N ASP A 679 7.11 -39.14 9.54
CA ASP A 679 6.84 -39.75 10.85
C ASP A 679 7.44 -38.98 12.04
N GLY A 680 8.24 -37.94 11.77
CA GLY A 680 8.98 -37.16 12.77
C GLY A 680 10.47 -37.47 12.85
N LYS A 681 10.95 -38.50 12.15
CA LYS A 681 12.32 -39.00 12.23
C LYS A 681 13.08 -38.84 10.91
#